data_AF-A0A2R5EH32-F1
#
_entry.id   AF-A0A2R5EH32-F1
#
_cell.length_a   1.000
_cell.length_b   1.000
_cell.length_c   1.000
_cell.angle_alpha   90.00
_cell.angle_beta   90.00
_cell.angle_gamma   90.00
#
_symmetry.space_group_name_H-M   'P 1'
#
loop_
_entity.id
_entity.type
_entity.pdbx_description
1 polymer ?
#
loop_
_entity_poly.entity_id
_entity_poly.type
_entity_poly.pdbx_seq_one_letter_code
_entity_poly.pdbx_strand_id
1 'polypeptide(L)'
;MLRRWKYVKAVVLSSILLFSFTGPLPMQIVNGDTHNEIKTRPIEKVNGIPTYLQWLALAPEGTQDSTLLKQPLLLPAEDYADLSDPQLYNLLSDDIGLLSKGGEGWIEWTVELPEDGYYNMGVIYDSADDHKTDLRLGIQIDGISPYLEAERIVLKRHYSDSVYPPERDEFDNDRRPASVEANGWKNVRLTDYAVDPRPLKWFFTKGKHTVRLISSRDAMKLQGLYLVSPQDPMLSDELTRENDQLTATTASGKWLQKVEAEQISLKSNTSIQLQSTDSALISPAADGHIRYNTIGGDQFRRSGEWIEWEFNVPKDGIYHIGFKYLQAYSNNAYAYRTITIDGKSPFKQLQQVGFPYNSSWDWKGLTLSDEEEQPLPFQLTEGKHTLRMTVSSAPVMPVYEGLLHNLQKIGKLEQTIRKITGNFEKSYSTGGNTDLNRDWDLEKYIPGLYEQMTVIIEDLSDLSSLLGEVTIGRSDIENAFDSAARDLTDLRDHPRTIPNRLNLFASIQNNLGTWTFRMLDQPLLLDFLWIAEPGAQLPKIKPNWSQRTGHMLGNFFRSFTNNFEYVRNKPEAIDVWVNRNRDYVNVIQQLTDETFTAETGIQVNINIVPDPQLLILGNISGRQPDVALGVDAGMPIDFATRGALTDLSRFPDYDEVAKRFHPGALSVFHYDRKDYALPEIQGFNVLLYRTDILEQLELNAPDTWEDVLRMLPTLQQNGFDFYIPPKDGLPFLYQQGASYYTADGLYSALDSEEALQGFEQWTDMFNLYQMPKEVPSFYSHFRIGDIPIGVVDFNTYLQVQFAAPELAGRWKIAPIPGMKQADGTVVRWAGGALQAGVIFQKSEKQSDAWEFLKWWTSTDTQRRFGNDIEALYGPEYRWNTANMEAFKQLPWPEQDLKSIGEQLQWYKEVPQLPGGYFTGRYLDIAWNKVVLEKKNPRVVMEQAVADINRELERKQVEFKLRDRDGTVLRTLDIPQIVQPWKGGAP
;
A
#
# COMPACT_ATOMS: atom_id res chain seq x y z
N MET A 1 -13.80 -40.93 29.15
CA MET A 1 -13.99 -41.88 28.02
C MET A 1 -14.02 -41.21 26.64
N LEU A 2 -14.69 -40.06 26.47
CA LEU A 2 -14.74 -39.31 25.19
C LEU A 2 -13.36 -38.90 24.64
N ARG A 3 -12.37 -38.56 25.48
CA ARG A 3 -10.99 -38.27 25.05
C ARG A 3 -10.31 -39.50 24.41
N ARG A 4 -10.35 -40.68 25.05
CA ARG A 4 -9.77 -41.93 24.50
C ARG A 4 -10.43 -42.36 23.19
N TRP A 5 -11.71 -42.05 23.00
CA TRP A 5 -12.44 -42.37 21.76
C TRP A 5 -12.07 -41.44 20.59
N LYS A 6 -11.71 -40.17 20.87
CA LYS A 6 -11.14 -39.26 19.86
C LYS A 6 -9.74 -39.70 19.42
N TYR A 7 -8.89 -40.16 20.34
CA TYR A 7 -7.54 -40.65 20.00
C TYR A 7 -7.55 -41.88 19.08
N VAL A 8 -8.45 -42.86 19.31
CA VAL A 8 -8.53 -44.06 18.46
C VAL A 8 -9.04 -43.71 17.05
N LYS A 9 -10.01 -42.80 16.92
CA LYS A 9 -10.45 -42.32 15.60
C LYS A 9 -9.38 -41.48 14.90
N ALA A 10 -8.62 -40.68 15.63
CA ALA A 10 -7.51 -39.89 15.08
C ALA A 10 -6.40 -40.81 14.52
N VAL A 11 -6.03 -41.87 15.24
CA VAL A 11 -5.04 -42.87 14.78
C VAL A 11 -5.53 -43.61 13.53
N VAL A 12 -6.81 -43.95 13.46
CA VAL A 12 -7.41 -44.60 12.28
C VAL A 12 -7.53 -43.63 11.09
N LEU A 13 -7.89 -42.36 11.32
CA LEU A 13 -7.93 -41.34 10.26
C LEU A 13 -6.53 -41.03 9.72
N SER A 14 -5.53 -40.92 10.59
CA SER A 14 -4.14 -40.71 10.17
C SER A 14 -3.60 -41.91 9.38
N SER A 15 -4.00 -43.12 9.73
CA SER A 15 -3.66 -44.33 8.96
C SER A 15 -4.32 -44.32 7.56
N ILE A 16 -5.56 -43.82 7.44
CA ILE A 16 -6.28 -43.74 6.16
C ILE A 16 -5.74 -42.60 5.28
N LEU A 17 -5.37 -41.46 5.87
CA LEU A 17 -4.71 -40.34 5.17
C LEU A 17 -3.28 -40.68 4.71
N LEU A 18 -2.53 -41.48 5.49
CA LEU A 18 -1.20 -41.98 5.11
C LEU A 18 -1.23 -42.92 3.88
N PHE A 19 -2.37 -43.54 3.56
CA PHE A 19 -2.50 -44.49 2.45
C PHE A 19 -3.27 -43.94 1.23
N SER A 20 -3.74 -42.69 1.26
CA SER A 20 -4.57 -42.12 0.18
C SER A 20 -3.89 -41.03 -0.67
N PHE A 21 -2.60 -40.77 -0.48
CA PHE A 21 -1.85 -39.88 -1.37
C PHE A 21 -1.26 -40.66 -2.55
N THR A 22 -1.87 -40.48 -3.72
CA THR A 22 -1.20 -40.59 -5.01
C THR A 22 0.14 -39.85 -4.92
N GLY A 23 1.25 -40.54 -5.19
CA GLY A 23 2.58 -39.96 -5.11
C GLY A 23 2.66 -38.65 -5.91
N PRO A 24 3.38 -37.63 -5.42
CA PRO A 24 3.56 -36.41 -6.18
C PRO A 24 4.20 -36.77 -7.52
N LEU A 25 3.58 -36.33 -8.61
CA LEU A 25 4.24 -36.27 -9.91
C LEU A 25 5.58 -35.54 -9.71
N PRO A 26 6.66 -35.97 -10.36
CA PRO A 26 7.94 -35.29 -10.25
C PRO A 26 7.77 -33.83 -10.70
N MET A 27 7.84 -32.90 -9.75
CA MET A 27 7.96 -31.47 -10.07
C MET A 27 9.24 -31.26 -10.88
N GLN A 28 9.09 -30.70 -12.08
CA GLN A 28 10.22 -30.21 -12.86
C GLN A 28 10.88 -29.07 -12.09
N ILE A 29 12.06 -29.34 -11.54
CA ILE A 29 13.01 -28.30 -11.20
C ILE A 29 13.52 -27.79 -12.55
N VAL A 30 13.09 -26.59 -12.94
CA VAL A 30 13.59 -25.92 -14.13
C VAL A 30 14.83 -25.14 -13.70
N ASN A 31 16.00 -25.62 -14.11
CA ASN A 31 17.21 -24.80 -14.11
C ASN A 31 17.05 -23.84 -15.30
N GLY A 32 16.71 -22.58 -15.02
CA GLY A 32 16.66 -21.52 -16.04
C GLY A 32 17.96 -20.72 -16.01
N ASP A 33 18.53 -20.50 -17.20
CA ASP A 33 19.64 -19.59 -17.48
C ASP A 33 19.46 -18.27 -16.71
N THR A 34 20.44 -17.90 -15.88
CA THR A 34 20.27 -16.85 -14.88
C THR A 34 20.56 -15.44 -15.37
N HIS A 35 20.98 -15.23 -16.62
CA HIS A 35 21.48 -13.92 -17.04
C HIS A 35 21.14 -13.61 -18.50
N ASN A 36 20.05 -12.88 -18.71
CA ASN A 36 19.84 -12.15 -19.97
C ASN A 36 20.05 -10.66 -19.71
N GLU A 37 20.97 -10.03 -20.45
CA GLU A 37 21.08 -8.58 -20.47
C GLU A 37 19.77 -7.94 -20.94
N ILE A 38 19.43 -6.80 -20.34
CA ILE A 38 18.24 -6.02 -20.70
C ILE A 38 18.36 -5.58 -22.16
N LYS A 39 17.61 -6.21 -23.07
CA LYS A 39 17.45 -5.71 -24.44
C LYS A 39 16.56 -4.47 -24.39
N THR A 40 17.12 -3.30 -24.66
CA THR A 40 16.36 -2.06 -24.80
C THR A 40 15.67 -2.02 -26.16
N ARG A 41 14.39 -1.64 -26.18
CA ARG A 41 13.66 -1.31 -27.42
C ARG A 41 14.00 0.12 -27.88
N PRO A 42 13.80 0.44 -29.16
CA PRO A 42 13.72 1.83 -29.60
C PRO A 42 12.55 2.50 -28.88
N ILE A 43 12.85 3.52 -28.09
CA ILE A 43 11.87 4.28 -27.32
C ILE A 43 11.34 5.40 -28.22
N GLU A 44 10.02 5.46 -28.42
CA GLU A 44 9.37 6.60 -29.08
C GLU A 44 9.64 7.88 -28.28
N LYS A 45 9.86 9.01 -28.97
CA LYS A 45 10.00 10.32 -28.31
C LYS A 45 8.77 10.61 -27.44
N VAL A 46 8.99 10.74 -26.14
CA VAL A 46 7.94 11.03 -25.14
C VAL A 46 7.69 12.53 -25.05
N ASN A 47 6.42 12.93 -24.91
CA ASN A 47 6.05 14.28 -24.50
C ASN A 47 6.23 14.39 -22.97
N GLY A 48 7.28 15.08 -22.51
CA GLY A 48 7.57 15.27 -21.08
C GLY A 48 8.98 14.85 -20.69
N ILE A 49 9.22 14.71 -19.38
CA ILE A 49 10.50 14.22 -18.82
C ILE A 49 10.59 12.71 -19.09
N PRO A 50 11.65 12.21 -19.75
CA PRO A 50 11.82 10.77 -20.00
C PRO A 50 12.11 9.99 -18.71
N THR A 51 11.82 8.69 -18.68
CA THR A 51 12.38 7.81 -17.62
C THR A 51 13.88 7.62 -17.80
N TYR A 52 14.58 7.13 -16.79
CA TYR A 52 16.03 6.91 -16.85
C TYR A 52 16.44 5.99 -18.01
N LEU A 53 15.69 4.90 -18.23
CA LEU A 53 15.94 3.98 -19.34
C LEU A 53 15.71 4.65 -20.70
N GLN A 54 14.68 5.48 -20.81
CA GLN A 54 14.40 6.29 -22.00
C GLN A 54 15.48 7.32 -22.25
N TRP A 55 15.92 8.03 -21.21
CA TRP A 55 16.97 9.03 -21.29
C TRP A 55 18.30 8.43 -21.75
N LEU A 56 18.68 7.26 -21.20
CA LEU A 56 19.87 6.52 -21.64
C LEU A 56 19.78 6.09 -23.11
N ALA A 57 18.61 5.62 -23.55
CA ALA A 57 18.41 5.19 -24.94
C ALA A 57 18.40 6.36 -25.95
N LEU A 58 18.01 7.57 -25.50
CA LEU A 58 17.98 8.79 -26.31
C LEU A 58 19.31 9.55 -26.32
N ALA A 59 20.32 9.06 -25.60
CA ALA A 59 21.62 9.70 -25.53
C ALA A 59 22.28 9.79 -26.93
N PRO A 60 22.97 10.91 -27.26
CA PRO A 60 23.68 11.04 -28.52
C PRO A 60 24.70 9.91 -28.72
N GLU A 61 24.76 9.36 -29.94
CA GLU A 61 25.78 8.38 -30.32
C GLU A 61 27.19 8.90 -30.02
N GLY A 62 27.98 8.11 -29.28
CA GLY A 62 29.35 8.46 -28.90
C GLY A 62 29.50 9.06 -27.50
N THR A 63 28.42 9.21 -26.73
CA THR A 63 28.51 9.58 -25.30
C THR A 63 29.21 8.48 -24.50
N GLN A 64 30.25 8.81 -23.71
CA GLN A 64 31.05 7.87 -22.92
C GLN A 64 31.04 8.22 -21.43
N ASP A 65 31.44 7.25 -20.61
CA ASP A 65 31.66 7.48 -19.18
C ASP A 65 32.95 8.31 -18.98
N SER A 66 32.90 9.25 -18.04
CA SER A 66 34.09 10.01 -17.64
C SER A 66 35.17 9.05 -17.12
N THR A 67 36.43 9.36 -17.40
CA THR A 67 37.61 8.59 -16.95
C THR A 67 38.59 9.42 -16.12
N LEU A 68 38.45 10.75 -16.12
CA LEU A 68 39.40 11.68 -15.50
C LEU A 68 39.16 11.91 -14.01
N LEU A 69 37.97 11.60 -13.48
CA LEU A 69 37.58 11.86 -12.09
C LEU A 69 37.63 10.59 -11.23
N LYS A 70 38.84 10.03 -11.06
CA LYS A 70 39.05 8.78 -10.29
C LYS A 70 38.91 8.95 -8.77
N GLN A 71 39.13 10.15 -8.26
CA GLN A 71 38.84 10.50 -6.87
C GLN A 71 37.55 11.33 -6.81
N PRO A 72 36.70 11.15 -5.78
CA PRO A 72 35.48 11.93 -5.64
C PRO A 72 35.76 13.43 -5.55
N LEU A 73 35.11 14.23 -6.40
CA LEU A 73 35.03 15.68 -6.26
C LEU A 73 33.93 16.00 -5.25
N LEU A 74 34.33 16.33 -4.02
CA LEU A 74 33.39 16.68 -2.95
C LEU A 74 32.86 18.11 -3.15
N LEU A 75 31.55 18.26 -2.96
CA LEU A 75 30.79 19.49 -2.89
C LEU A 75 30.23 19.61 -1.46
N PRO A 76 30.99 20.22 -0.52
CA PRO A 76 30.56 20.33 0.87
C PRO A 76 29.25 21.11 0.98
N ALA A 77 28.37 20.70 1.89
CA ALA A 77 27.08 21.36 2.05
C ALA A 77 27.21 22.83 2.45
N GLU A 78 28.27 23.19 3.18
CA GLU A 78 28.56 24.55 3.61
C GLU A 78 29.04 25.47 2.48
N ASP A 79 29.57 24.89 1.39
CA ASP A 79 30.10 25.61 0.22
C ASP A 79 29.03 25.79 -0.87
N TYR A 80 27.76 25.91 -0.48
CA TYR A 80 26.66 26.13 -1.41
C TYR A 80 26.80 27.48 -2.14
N ALA A 81 26.37 27.50 -3.40
CA ALA A 81 26.30 28.70 -4.22
C ALA A 81 25.02 29.51 -3.95
N ASP A 82 23.89 28.82 -3.75
CA ASP A 82 22.59 29.43 -3.45
C ASP A 82 21.66 28.46 -2.71
N LEU A 83 20.60 28.98 -2.08
CA LEU A 83 19.56 28.18 -1.43
C LEU A 83 18.19 28.90 -1.46
N SER A 84 17.11 28.14 -1.36
CA SER A 84 15.74 28.66 -1.50
C SER A 84 15.26 29.53 -0.35
N ASP A 85 15.52 29.09 0.89
CA ASP A 85 15.10 29.75 2.13
C ASP A 85 16.15 29.50 3.24
N PRO A 86 16.90 30.54 3.66
CA PRO A 86 17.90 30.41 4.71
C PRO A 86 17.36 29.91 6.05
N GLN A 87 16.05 30.05 6.33
CA GLN A 87 15.47 29.60 7.60
C GLN A 87 15.36 28.07 7.70
N LEU A 88 15.33 27.39 6.56
CA LEU A 88 15.24 25.93 6.48
C LEU A 88 16.60 25.24 6.72
N TYR A 89 17.71 25.98 6.59
CA TYR A 89 19.06 25.42 6.66
C TYR A 89 19.86 26.05 7.79
N ASN A 90 20.37 25.22 8.71
CA ASN A 90 21.27 25.65 9.78
C ASN A 90 22.62 24.94 9.62
N LEU A 91 23.72 25.62 9.96
CA LEU A 91 24.99 24.94 10.18
C LEU A 91 24.86 23.95 11.35
N LEU A 92 25.47 22.78 11.20
CA LEU A 92 25.56 21.82 12.31
C LEU A 92 26.47 22.38 13.40
N SER A 93 26.03 22.27 14.66
CA SER A 93 26.78 22.80 15.82
C SER A 93 28.02 21.98 16.14
N ASP A 94 27.96 20.67 15.90
CA ASP A 94 28.91 19.69 16.41
C ASP A 94 29.62 18.89 15.29
N ASP A 95 29.36 19.21 14.02
CA ASP A 95 29.92 18.50 12.86
C ASP A 95 29.97 19.40 11.61
N ILE A 96 30.65 18.96 10.55
CA ILE A 96 30.70 19.65 9.25
C ILE A 96 29.43 19.29 8.46
N GLY A 97 28.68 20.31 8.03
CA GLY A 97 27.51 20.17 7.19
C GLY A 97 26.35 21.08 7.58
N LEU A 98 25.21 20.85 6.91
CA LEU A 98 23.97 21.58 7.13
C LEU A 98 22.88 20.65 7.70
N LEU A 99 22.10 21.17 8.64
CA LEU A 99 20.80 20.64 9.01
C LEU A 99 19.74 21.28 8.11
N SER A 100 19.13 20.47 7.25
CA SER A 100 17.86 20.79 6.60
C SER A 100 16.74 20.46 7.58
N LYS A 101 15.94 21.45 8.01
CA LYS A 101 14.82 21.27 8.96
C LYS A 101 13.60 20.58 8.34
N GLY A 102 13.67 20.24 7.06
CA GLY A 102 12.55 19.73 6.29
C GLY A 102 11.66 20.85 5.73
N GLY A 103 10.86 20.51 4.72
CA GLY A 103 10.00 21.45 3.99
C GLY A 103 10.39 21.58 2.52
N GLU A 104 9.56 22.25 1.72
CA GLU A 104 9.85 22.48 0.30
C GLU A 104 10.97 23.53 0.17
N GLY A 105 12.19 23.07 -0.13
CA GLY A 105 13.35 23.93 -0.32
C GLY A 105 14.40 23.31 -1.22
N TRP A 106 15.45 24.05 -1.54
CA TRP A 106 16.58 23.54 -2.31
C TRP A 106 17.90 24.20 -1.91
N ILE A 107 18.98 23.48 -2.17
CA ILE A 107 20.39 23.90 -2.02
C ILE A 107 21.12 23.63 -3.33
N GLU A 108 21.97 24.57 -3.75
CA GLU A 108 22.63 24.53 -5.05
C GLU A 108 24.15 24.71 -4.94
N TRP A 109 24.91 23.98 -5.74
CA TRP A 109 26.35 24.10 -5.87
C TRP A 109 26.74 24.44 -7.31
N THR A 110 27.86 25.13 -7.47
CA THR A 110 28.54 25.27 -8.77
C THR A 110 29.69 24.28 -8.84
N VAL A 111 29.79 23.53 -9.93
CA VAL A 111 30.86 22.56 -10.16
C VAL A 111 31.51 22.78 -11.53
N GLU A 112 32.81 22.52 -11.65
CA GLU A 112 33.54 22.60 -12.91
C GLU A 112 34.12 21.22 -13.25
N LEU A 113 33.73 20.67 -14.40
CA LEU A 113 34.06 19.30 -14.82
C LEU A 113 35.06 19.28 -15.98
N PRO A 114 36.02 18.32 -15.98
CA PRO A 114 37.18 18.35 -16.87
C PRO A 114 36.90 17.86 -18.29
N GLU A 115 35.85 17.06 -18.49
CA GLU A 115 35.49 16.44 -19.76
C GLU A 115 33.98 16.26 -19.91
N ASP A 116 33.53 16.04 -21.14
CA ASP A 116 32.17 15.62 -21.44
C ASP A 116 32.03 14.14 -21.06
N GLY A 117 30.96 13.76 -20.38
CA GLY A 117 30.69 12.35 -20.13
C GLY A 117 29.68 12.09 -19.02
N TYR A 118 29.43 10.80 -18.78
CA TYR A 118 28.64 10.37 -17.63
C TYR A 118 29.47 10.33 -16.35
N TYR A 119 28.87 10.83 -15.28
CA TYR A 119 29.37 10.78 -13.93
C TYR A 119 28.39 10.03 -13.03
N ASN A 120 28.87 9.49 -11.92
CA ASN A 120 28.02 9.10 -10.80
C ASN A 120 28.06 10.19 -9.74
N MET A 121 26.90 10.40 -9.10
CA MET A 121 26.75 11.30 -7.97
C MET A 121 26.55 10.48 -6.70
N GLY A 122 27.07 10.96 -5.57
CA GLY A 122 26.74 10.44 -4.26
C GLY A 122 26.50 11.54 -3.25
N VAL A 123 25.93 11.15 -2.11
CA VAL A 123 25.52 12.03 -1.03
C VAL A 123 26.00 11.46 0.30
N ILE A 124 26.42 12.37 1.18
CA ILE A 124 26.79 12.04 2.55
C ILE A 124 25.79 12.69 3.49
N TYR A 125 24.98 11.88 4.17
CA TYR A 125 23.81 12.34 4.92
C TYR A 125 23.59 11.55 6.22
N ASP A 126 22.76 12.10 7.11
CA ASP A 126 22.15 11.38 8.23
C ASP A 126 20.72 11.88 8.46
N SER A 127 19.88 11.08 9.12
CA SER A 127 18.55 11.51 9.53
C SER A 127 18.65 12.55 10.66
N ALA A 128 17.68 13.47 10.71
CA ALA A 128 17.61 14.49 11.76
C ALA A 128 16.25 14.58 12.46
N ASP A 129 15.34 13.64 12.18
CA ASP A 129 14.04 13.52 12.83
C ASP A 129 13.75 12.06 13.23
N ASP A 130 12.69 11.87 14.04
CA ASP A 130 12.27 10.56 14.53
C ASP A 130 11.27 9.83 13.60
N HIS A 131 11.00 10.36 12.40
CA HIS A 131 10.10 9.70 11.45
C HIS A 131 10.68 8.34 11.02
N LYS A 132 9.81 7.34 10.78
CA LYS A 132 10.25 6.00 10.37
C LYS A 132 10.26 5.78 8.85
N THR A 133 10.00 6.81 8.07
CA THR A 133 9.93 6.76 6.61
C THR A 133 11.27 7.11 5.94
N ASP A 134 11.48 6.61 4.73
CA ASP A 134 12.66 6.94 3.91
C ASP A 134 12.71 8.42 3.55
N LEU A 135 13.91 8.99 3.51
CA LEU A 135 14.15 10.36 3.08
C LEU A 135 14.04 10.45 1.55
N ARG A 136 13.52 11.57 1.04
CA ARG A 136 13.39 11.80 -0.41
C ARG A 136 14.09 13.09 -0.81
N LEU A 137 14.68 13.11 -2.00
CA LEU A 137 15.26 14.33 -2.58
C LEU A 137 15.11 14.34 -4.09
N GLY A 138 15.06 15.52 -4.68
CA GLY A 138 15.18 15.71 -6.12
C GLY A 138 16.58 16.22 -6.49
N ILE A 139 17.02 15.95 -7.70
CA ILE A 139 18.28 16.48 -8.26
C ILE A 139 17.97 17.17 -9.60
N GLN A 140 18.48 18.38 -9.74
CA GLN A 140 18.47 19.14 -10.99
C GLN A 140 19.91 19.47 -11.40
N ILE A 141 20.16 19.40 -12.70
CA ILE A 141 21.39 19.88 -13.33
C ILE A 141 21.01 21.06 -14.21
N ASP A 142 21.66 22.21 -14.00
CA ASP A 142 21.36 23.46 -14.73
C ASP A 142 19.85 23.83 -14.70
N GLY A 143 19.19 23.53 -13.58
CA GLY A 143 17.76 23.78 -13.35
C GLY A 143 16.80 22.75 -13.95
N ILE A 144 17.30 21.66 -14.54
CA ILE A 144 16.48 20.63 -15.21
C ILE A 144 16.69 19.26 -14.55
N SER A 145 15.60 18.54 -14.29
CA SER A 145 15.65 17.11 -13.96
C SER A 145 15.82 16.30 -15.25
N PRO A 146 16.95 15.61 -15.47
CA PRO A 146 17.23 14.96 -16.75
C PRO A 146 16.29 13.80 -17.07
N TYR A 147 15.77 13.13 -16.04
CA TYR A 147 14.85 12.01 -16.13
C TYR A 147 13.96 11.92 -14.88
N LEU A 148 12.88 11.15 -14.95
CA LEU A 148 11.83 11.04 -13.93
C LEU A 148 12.39 10.66 -12.54
N GLU A 149 13.28 9.68 -12.49
CA GLU A 149 13.90 9.16 -11.26
C GLU A 149 14.77 10.23 -10.58
N ALA A 150 15.27 11.23 -11.31
CA ALA A 150 16.01 12.34 -10.72
C ALA A 150 15.11 13.27 -9.88
N GLU A 151 13.80 13.30 -10.13
CA GLU A 151 12.85 14.08 -9.33
C GLU A 151 12.65 13.46 -7.93
N ARG A 152 12.98 12.18 -7.76
CA ARG A 152 12.74 11.44 -6.52
C ARG A 152 13.79 10.33 -6.29
N ILE A 153 14.92 10.72 -5.74
CA ILE A 153 15.88 9.80 -5.15
C ILE A 153 15.46 9.46 -3.72
N VAL A 154 15.45 8.17 -3.39
CA VAL A 154 15.09 7.67 -2.06
C VAL A 154 16.36 7.30 -1.30
N LEU A 155 16.60 7.98 -0.17
CA LEU A 155 17.68 7.65 0.76
C LEU A 155 17.14 6.86 1.94
N LYS A 156 17.78 5.71 2.23
CA LYS A 156 17.30 4.75 3.22
C LYS A 156 17.80 5.06 4.63
N ARG A 157 16.91 4.97 5.61
CA ARG A 157 17.31 4.91 7.02
C ARG A 157 17.90 3.55 7.33
N HIS A 158 18.72 3.47 8.38
CA HIS A 158 19.31 2.22 8.82
C HIS A 158 18.68 1.85 10.16
N TYR A 159 18.24 0.60 10.30
CA TYR A 159 17.65 0.10 11.53
C TYR A 159 18.32 -1.20 11.97
N SER A 160 18.37 -1.44 13.27
CA SER A 160 18.71 -2.72 13.88
C SER A 160 17.59 -3.20 14.78
N ASP A 161 17.48 -4.50 15.00
CA ASP A 161 16.54 -5.01 16.00
C ASP A 161 17.13 -4.84 17.41
N SER A 162 16.29 -4.46 18.38
CA SER A 162 16.73 -4.05 19.72
C SER A 162 17.40 -5.17 20.52
N VAL A 163 17.08 -6.43 20.20
CA VAL A 163 17.58 -7.61 20.91
C VAL A 163 17.60 -8.83 19.99
N TYR A 164 18.66 -9.62 20.08
CA TYR A 164 18.78 -10.94 19.48
C TYR A 164 19.51 -11.90 20.45
N PRO A 165 19.01 -13.14 20.67
CA PRO A 165 17.75 -13.69 20.16
C PRO A 165 16.52 -12.96 20.76
N PRO A 166 15.33 -13.04 20.10
CA PRO A 166 14.11 -12.43 20.62
C PRO A 166 13.77 -12.88 22.05
N GLU A 167 13.25 -11.96 22.86
CA GLU A 167 12.68 -12.28 24.18
C GLU A 167 11.44 -13.17 24.03
N ARG A 168 11.05 -13.89 25.10
CA ARG A 168 9.90 -14.80 25.06
C ARG A 168 8.80 -14.39 26.03
N ASP A 169 7.55 -14.65 25.65
CA ASP A 169 6.37 -14.44 26.49
C ASP A 169 6.09 -15.61 27.45
N GLU A 170 5.01 -15.51 28.24
CA GLU A 170 4.58 -16.55 29.18
C GLU A 170 4.16 -17.88 28.52
N PHE A 171 3.95 -17.90 27.21
CA PHE A 171 3.62 -19.07 26.40
C PHE A 171 4.83 -19.62 25.62
N ASP A 172 6.03 -19.15 25.95
CA ASP A 172 7.30 -19.47 25.27
C ASP A 172 7.30 -19.10 23.78
N ASN A 173 6.46 -18.13 23.37
CA ASN A 173 6.51 -17.54 22.03
C ASN A 173 7.52 -16.40 21.99
N ASP A 174 8.17 -16.22 20.86
CA ASP A 174 9.05 -15.08 20.64
C ASP A 174 8.22 -13.78 20.57
N ARG A 175 8.67 -12.76 21.30
CA ARG A 175 8.22 -11.38 21.21
C ARG A 175 9.03 -10.65 20.15
N ARG A 176 8.35 -9.90 19.29
CA ARG A 176 9.01 -9.18 18.19
C ARG A 176 9.95 -8.13 18.79
N PRO A 177 11.24 -8.09 18.42
CA PRO A 177 12.14 -7.03 18.86
C PRO A 177 11.70 -5.69 18.25
N ALA A 178 11.87 -4.60 19.00
CA ALA A 178 11.62 -3.27 18.48
C ALA A 178 12.73 -2.89 17.48
N SER A 179 12.40 -2.18 16.40
CA SER A 179 13.42 -1.67 15.49
C SER A 179 13.94 -0.31 15.95
N VAL A 180 15.25 -0.22 16.14
CA VAL A 180 15.97 0.96 16.60
C VAL A 180 16.73 1.56 15.42
N GLU A 181 16.69 2.88 15.27
CA GLU A 181 17.40 3.56 14.18
C GLU A 181 18.91 3.65 14.49
N ALA A 182 19.72 3.27 13.52
CA ALA A 182 21.17 3.38 13.56
C ALA A 182 21.60 4.75 13.01
N ASN A 183 21.75 5.71 13.91
CA ASN A 183 22.20 7.07 13.61
C ASN A 183 23.68 7.09 13.19
N GLY A 184 24.05 8.06 12.34
CA GLY A 184 25.42 8.27 11.87
C GLY A 184 25.50 8.50 10.36
N TRP A 185 26.59 9.12 9.92
CA TRP A 185 26.81 9.48 8.52
C TRP A 185 26.78 8.26 7.58
N LYS A 186 26.00 8.41 6.52
CA LYS A 186 25.81 7.44 5.44
C LYS A 186 26.37 8.03 4.17
N ASN A 187 27.31 7.34 3.53
CA ASN A 187 27.84 7.70 2.22
C ASN A 187 27.27 6.75 1.17
N VAL A 188 26.40 7.27 0.30
CA VAL A 188 25.73 6.46 -0.72
C VAL A 188 25.88 7.10 -2.09
N ARG A 189 26.08 6.27 -3.12
CA ARG A 189 25.90 6.70 -4.51
C ARG A 189 24.41 6.69 -4.82
N LEU A 190 23.95 7.66 -5.61
CA LEU A 190 22.53 7.75 -5.98
C LEU A 190 22.20 6.59 -6.93
N THR A 191 21.31 5.72 -6.49
CA THR A 191 20.91 4.49 -7.20
C THR A 191 19.40 4.35 -7.11
N ASP A 192 18.77 3.90 -8.19
CA ASP A 192 17.39 3.45 -8.17
C ASP A 192 17.32 1.98 -8.64
N TYR A 193 17.21 1.09 -7.65
CA TYR A 193 17.17 -0.36 -7.85
C TYR A 193 15.91 -0.84 -8.61
N ALA A 194 14.94 0.04 -8.88
CA ALA A 194 13.84 -0.28 -9.79
C ALA A 194 14.27 -0.25 -11.25
N VAL A 195 15.21 0.62 -11.64
CA VAL A 195 15.65 0.80 -13.03
C VAL A 195 17.02 0.21 -13.31
N ASP A 196 18.00 0.44 -12.43
CA ASP A 196 19.37 -0.05 -12.57
C ASP A 196 19.98 -0.24 -11.17
N PRO A 197 20.46 -1.44 -10.82
CA PRO A 197 21.13 -1.66 -9.53
C PRO A 197 22.47 -0.92 -9.39
N ARG A 198 23.01 -0.39 -10.49
CA ARG A 198 24.21 0.46 -10.48
C ARG A 198 23.85 1.93 -10.21
N PRO A 199 24.81 2.72 -9.71
CA PRO A 199 24.59 4.15 -9.55
C PRO A 199 24.12 4.81 -10.83
N LEU A 200 23.12 5.69 -10.71
CA LEU A 200 22.55 6.43 -11.81
C LEU A 200 23.61 7.29 -12.50
N LYS A 201 23.52 7.36 -13.82
CA LYS A 201 24.41 8.17 -14.66
C LYS A 201 23.85 9.58 -14.83
N TRP A 202 24.75 10.55 -14.73
CA TRP A 202 24.45 11.98 -14.91
C TRP A 202 25.37 12.53 -15.99
N PHE A 203 24.80 13.04 -17.07
CA PHE A 203 25.60 13.59 -18.16
C PHE A 203 25.95 15.06 -17.89
N PHE A 204 27.22 15.39 -18.03
CA PHE A 204 27.71 16.76 -17.98
C PHE A 204 28.58 17.05 -19.21
N THR A 205 28.55 18.30 -19.65
CA THR A 205 29.56 18.80 -20.60
C THR A 205 30.78 19.28 -19.82
N LYS A 206 31.91 19.43 -20.50
CA LYS A 206 33.09 20.07 -19.96
C LYS A 206 32.79 21.53 -19.64
N GLY A 207 33.12 21.95 -18.42
CA GLY A 207 32.95 23.33 -17.99
C GLY A 207 32.12 23.44 -16.71
N LYS A 208 31.49 24.61 -16.52
CA LYS A 208 30.76 24.95 -15.29
C LYS A 208 29.30 24.57 -15.40
N HIS A 209 28.78 23.94 -14.34
CA HIS A 209 27.40 23.50 -14.20
C HIS A 209 26.88 23.85 -12.81
N THR A 210 25.55 23.94 -12.67
CA THR A 210 24.91 23.95 -11.36
C THR A 210 24.29 22.60 -11.05
N VAL A 211 24.46 22.15 -9.80
CA VAL A 211 23.82 20.95 -9.26
C VAL A 211 22.95 21.39 -8.11
N ARG A 212 21.65 21.15 -8.19
CA ARG A 212 20.68 21.53 -7.18
C ARG A 212 20.05 20.30 -6.57
N LEU A 213 20.08 20.22 -5.24
CA LEU A 213 19.35 19.25 -4.45
C LEU A 213 18.07 19.90 -3.94
N ILE A 214 16.94 19.29 -4.26
CA ILE A 214 15.62 19.70 -3.79
C ILE A 214 15.31 18.88 -2.54
N SER A 215 15.25 19.56 -1.39
CA SER A 215 14.88 18.97 -0.11
C SER A 215 13.41 18.60 -0.11
N SER A 216 13.09 17.46 0.51
CA SER A 216 11.71 17.09 0.83
C SER A 216 11.36 17.44 2.28
N ARG A 217 10.17 17.01 2.73
CA ARG A 217 9.64 17.28 4.07
C ARG A 217 10.55 16.82 5.21
N ASP A 218 11.34 15.77 5.02
CA ASP A 218 12.08 15.15 6.12
C ASP A 218 13.30 15.98 6.52
N ALA A 219 13.55 16.04 7.82
CA ALA A 219 14.74 16.71 8.33
C ALA A 219 15.96 15.80 8.12
N MET A 220 17.04 16.36 7.58
CA MET A 220 18.27 15.62 7.35
C MET A 220 19.50 16.46 7.65
N LYS A 221 20.55 15.78 8.10
CA LYS A 221 21.90 16.32 8.13
C LYS A 221 22.54 16.00 6.78
N LEU A 222 23.14 17.00 6.17
CA LEU A 222 23.80 16.89 4.87
C LEU A 222 25.24 17.37 5.02
N GLN A 223 26.20 16.48 4.82
CA GLN A 223 27.61 16.85 4.80
C GLN A 223 28.02 17.35 3.40
N GLY A 224 27.43 16.80 2.35
CA GLY A 224 27.64 17.27 0.98
C GLY A 224 27.28 16.24 -0.09
N LEU A 225 27.49 16.65 -1.34
CA LEU A 225 27.43 15.80 -2.52
C LEU A 225 28.83 15.49 -3.02
N TYR A 226 28.98 14.48 -3.87
CA TYR A 226 30.22 14.31 -4.63
C TYR A 226 29.94 13.76 -6.02
N LEU A 227 30.84 14.07 -6.95
CA LEU A 227 30.86 13.50 -8.29
C LEU A 227 32.09 12.60 -8.45
N VAL A 228 31.93 11.51 -9.18
CA VAL A 228 33.01 10.57 -9.49
C VAL A 228 32.79 9.94 -10.86
N SER A 229 33.87 9.53 -11.51
CA SER A 229 33.77 8.72 -12.73
C SER A 229 33.08 7.37 -12.42
N PRO A 230 32.18 6.87 -13.28
CA PRO A 230 31.53 5.58 -13.09
C PRO A 230 32.56 4.45 -12.93
N GLN A 231 32.26 3.52 -12.02
CA GLN A 231 33.07 2.32 -11.81
C GLN A 231 32.15 1.10 -11.88
N ASP A 232 32.20 0.38 -13.00
CA ASP A 232 31.41 -0.84 -13.18
C ASP A 232 32.05 -2.03 -12.42
N PRO A 233 31.22 -2.96 -11.90
CA PRO A 233 31.68 -4.26 -11.40
C PRO A 233 32.46 -5.05 -12.46
N MET A 234 33.45 -5.83 -12.04
CA MET A 234 34.27 -6.63 -12.96
C MET A 234 33.52 -7.89 -13.45
N LEU A 235 33.91 -8.40 -14.63
CA LEU A 235 33.42 -9.68 -15.15
C LEU A 235 34.04 -10.86 -14.39
N SER A 236 33.25 -11.91 -14.15
CA SER A 236 33.70 -13.15 -13.46
C SER A 236 34.95 -13.75 -14.10
N ASP A 237 34.97 -13.85 -15.42
CA ASP A 237 36.01 -14.55 -16.19
C ASP A 237 37.36 -13.83 -16.15
N GLU A 238 37.33 -12.50 -16.01
CA GLU A 238 38.54 -11.67 -15.87
C GLU A 238 39.18 -11.90 -14.49
N LEU A 239 38.36 -12.03 -13.44
CA LEU A 239 38.80 -12.38 -12.09
C LEU A 239 39.27 -13.82 -11.96
N THR A 240 38.64 -14.80 -12.65
CA THR A 240 39.12 -16.19 -12.65
C THR A 240 40.55 -16.28 -13.20
N ARG A 241 40.93 -15.46 -14.19
CA ARG A 241 42.32 -15.40 -14.70
C ARG A 241 43.31 -14.70 -13.76
N GLU A 242 42.86 -13.71 -12.99
CA GLU A 242 43.67 -13.09 -11.93
C GLU A 242 43.81 -13.99 -10.69
N ASN A 243 42.74 -14.71 -10.34
CA ASN A 243 42.66 -15.62 -9.19
C ASN A 243 43.33 -16.97 -9.46
N ASP A 244 43.30 -17.47 -10.70
CA ASP A 244 44.06 -18.65 -11.13
C ASP A 244 45.58 -18.44 -11.02
N GLN A 245 46.04 -17.18 -11.12
CA GLN A 245 47.45 -16.84 -10.86
C GLN A 245 47.79 -16.80 -9.36
N LEU A 246 46.78 -16.81 -8.47
CA LEU A 246 46.96 -16.60 -7.03
C LEU A 246 46.66 -17.80 -6.13
N THR A 247 46.02 -18.91 -6.56
CA THR A 247 46.13 -20.19 -5.82
C THR A 247 45.50 -21.41 -6.53
N ALA A 248 46.34 -22.32 -7.02
CA ALA A 248 45.98 -23.71 -7.30
C ALA A 248 45.95 -24.55 -6.00
N THR A 249 45.06 -24.22 -5.06
CA THR A 249 44.88 -25.03 -3.83
C THR A 249 43.54 -25.74 -3.82
N THR A 250 43.62 -27.05 -4.05
CA THR A 250 42.62 -28.12 -3.82
C THR A 250 41.37 -27.76 -3.02
N ALA A 251 40.20 -28.07 -3.59
CA ALA A 251 38.89 -28.17 -2.94
C ALA A 251 38.86 -29.21 -1.80
N SER A 252 39.48 -28.88 -0.66
CA SER A 252 39.57 -29.74 0.53
C SER A 252 39.23 -29.01 1.84
N GLY A 253 38.62 -27.83 1.73
CA GLY A 253 38.15 -27.05 2.87
C GLY A 253 37.10 -27.80 3.68
N LYS A 254 37.05 -27.52 4.98
CA LYS A 254 36.06 -28.12 5.91
C LYS A 254 35.25 -27.05 6.65
N TRP A 255 35.65 -25.79 6.55
CA TRP A 255 35.00 -24.71 7.28
C TRP A 255 33.71 -24.28 6.59
N LEU A 256 32.70 -24.06 7.41
CA LEU A 256 31.37 -23.58 7.07
C LEU A 256 30.87 -22.73 8.23
N GLN A 257 30.34 -21.56 7.94
CA GLN A 257 29.52 -20.80 8.87
C GLN A 257 28.09 -20.74 8.34
N LYS A 258 27.15 -21.02 9.23
CA LYS A 258 25.72 -20.76 9.03
C LYS A 258 25.37 -19.46 9.77
N VAL A 259 24.67 -18.56 9.11
CA VAL A 259 24.16 -17.32 9.70
C VAL A 259 22.64 -17.34 9.55
N GLU A 260 21.93 -17.34 10.67
CA GLU A 260 20.46 -17.32 10.66
C GLU A 260 19.97 -16.01 10.02
N ALA A 261 18.96 -16.07 9.16
CA ALA A 261 18.57 -14.90 8.38
C ALA A 261 17.93 -13.82 9.25
N GLU A 262 17.27 -14.19 10.36
CA GLU A 262 16.78 -13.23 11.35
C GLU A 262 17.90 -12.55 12.16
N GLN A 263 19.13 -13.06 12.13
CA GLN A 263 20.28 -12.47 12.82
C GLN A 263 20.88 -11.32 11.98
N ILE A 264 20.10 -10.27 11.79
CA ILE A 264 20.49 -9.11 11.00
C ILE A 264 21.45 -8.19 11.78
N SER A 265 22.35 -7.51 11.06
CA SER A 265 23.10 -6.38 11.61
C SER A 265 22.33 -5.08 11.40
N LEU A 266 21.88 -4.85 10.17
CA LEU A 266 21.12 -3.68 9.76
C LEU A 266 20.06 -4.03 8.72
N LYS A 267 19.03 -3.20 8.63
CA LYS A 267 18.01 -3.23 7.58
C LYS A 267 17.61 -1.83 7.16
N SER A 268 17.12 -1.69 5.94
CA SER A 268 16.76 -0.39 5.35
C SER A 268 15.43 0.18 5.84
N ASN A 269 14.54 -0.67 6.38
CA ASN A 269 13.19 -0.28 6.74
C ASN A 269 12.68 -1.12 7.91
N THR A 270 11.88 -0.52 8.79
CA THR A 270 11.22 -1.18 9.92
C THR A 270 10.13 -2.17 9.48
N SER A 271 9.59 -1.99 8.26
CA SER A 271 8.62 -2.91 7.67
C SER A 271 9.19 -4.30 7.42
N ILE A 272 10.52 -4.41 7.23
CA ILE A 272 11.18 -5.70 7.03
C ILE A 272 11.14 -6.47 8.36
N GLN A 273 10.20 -7.41 8.42
CA GLN A 273 9.80 -8.10 9.63
C GLN A 273 10.32 -9.53 9.68
N LEU A 274 10.63 -9.96 10.91
CA LEU A 274 10.76 -11.37 11.24
C LEU A 274 9.41 -12.09 11.09
N GLN A 275 9.45 -13.32 10.60
CA GLN A 275 8.29 -14.19 10.40
C GLN A 275 8.49 -15.52 11.12
N SER A 276 7.37 -16.14 11.48
CA SER A 276 7.35 -17.47 12.09
C SER A 276 6.91 -18.50 11.08
N THR A 277 7.85 -19.36 10.69
CA THR A 277 7.64 -20.43 9.72
C THR A 277 7.71 -21.78 10.41
N ASP A 278 6.69 -22.62 10.26
CA ASP A 278 6.70 -24.00 10.76
C ASP A 278 6.89 -24.98 9.60
N SER A 279 8.12 -25.47 9.43
CA SER A 279 8.48 -26.43 8.38
C SER A 279 9.63 -27.34 8.81
N ALA A 280 9.81 -28.47 8.10
CA ALA A 280 10.90 -29.38 8.38
C ALA A 280 12.27 -28.75 8.03
N LEU A 281 13.25 -28.89 8.94
CA LEU A 281 14.60 -28.30 8.82
C LEU A 281 14.65 -26.76 8.74
N ILE A 282 13.57 -26.06 9.08
CA ILE A 282 13.63 -24.61 9.35
C ILE A 282 14.48 -24.36 10.61
N SER A 283 15.16 -23.23 10.68
CA SER A 283 16.02 -22.92 11.83
C SER A 283 15.91 -21.46 12.24
N PRO A 284 15.69 -21.18 13.53
CA PRO A 284 15.35 -22.11 14.62
C PRO A 284 14.03 -22.88 14.38
N ALA A 285 13.89 -24.06 15.00
CA ALA A 285 12.67 -24.85 14.87
C ALA A 285 11.49 -24.20 15.61
N ALA A 286 10.32 -24.11 14.96
CA ALA A 286 9.12 -23.54 15.55
C ALA A 286 8.58 -24.35 16.74
N ASP A 287 8.63 -25.68 16.64
CA ASP A 287 8.22 -26.65 17.67
C ASP A 287 6.82 -26.43 18.27
N GLY A 288 5.92 -25.73 17.55
CA GLY A 288 4.54 -25.45 17.96
C GLY A 288 4.36 -24.13 18.71
N HIS A 289 5.41 -23.30 18.78
CA HIS A 289 5.39 -21.93 19.29
C HIS A 289 5.57 -20.95 18.13
N ILE A 290 5.25 -19.67 18.36
CA ILE A 290 5.65 -18.60 17.45
C ILE A 290 7.16 -18.42 17.62
N ARG A 291 7.92 -18.74 16.58
CA ARG A 291 9.38 -18.57 16.55
C ARG A 291 9.77 -17.71 15.38
N TYR A 292 10.40 -16.58 15.64
CA TYR A 292 10.86 -15.69 14.58
C TYR A 292 12.14 -16.22 13.95
N ASN A 293 11.97 -17.17 13.02
CA ASN A 293 13.02 -17.99 12.42
C ASN A 293 13.21 -17.77 10.91
N THR A 294 12.52 -16.77 10.37
CA THR A 294 12.65 -16.37 8.98
C THR A 294 12.51 -14.86 8.90
N ILE A 295 13.01 -14.23 7.83
CA ILE A 295 12.87 -12.79 7.60
C ILE A 295 12.49 -12.50 6.15
N GLY A 296 11.63 -11.50 5.95
CA GLY A 296 11.28 -11.01 4.61
C GLY A 296 9.88 -11.42 4.15
N GLY A 297 9.78 -12.12 3.02
CA GLY A 297 8.52 -12.47 2.35
C GLY A 297 7.86 -11.26 1.70
N ASP A 298 6.55 -11.09 1.88
CA ASP A 298 5.84 -9.88 1.45
C ASP A 298 6.40 -8.61 2.08
N GLN A 299 7.05 -8.71 3.25
CA GLN A 299 7.64 -7.56 3.94
C GLN A 299 9.06 -7.20 3.46
N PHE A 300 9.58 -7.91 2.45
CA PHE A 300 10.87 -7.62 1.81
C PHE A 300 10.75 -7.80 0.30
N ARG A 301 10.12 -6.80 -0.34
CA ARG A 301 9.63 -6.88 -1.72
C ARG A 301 9.86 -5.63 -2.56
N ARG A 302 10.08 -4.46 -1.95
CA ARG A 302 10.12 -3.18 -2.68
C ARG A 302 11.56 -2.86 -3.08
N SER A 303 11.73 -2.37 -4.31
CA SER A 303 13.06 -2.00 -4.83
C SER A 303 13.80 -1.05 -3.89
N GLY A 304 15.09 -1.33 -3.66
CA GLY A 304 15.95 -0.59 -2.75
C GLY A 304 15.79 -0.94 -1.27
N GLU A 305 14.82 -1.77 -0.87
CA GLU A 305 14.84 -2.40 0.46
C GLU A 305 16.06 -3.32 0.57
N TRP A 306 16.73 -3.34 1.73
CA TRP A 306 17.87 -4.21 1.94
C TRP A 306 17.97 -4.73 3.37
N ILE A 307 18.61 -5.89 3.50
CA ILE A 307 19.00 -6.51 4.76
C ILE A 307 20.51 -6.75 4.71
N GLU A 308 21.19 -6.52 5.82
CA GLU A 308 22.61 -6.75 6.00
C GLU A 308 22.88 -7.75 7.13
N TRP A 309 23.87 -8.61 6.90
CA TRP A 309 24.35 -9.59 7.85
C TRP A 309 25.86 -9.45 8.03
N GLU A 310 26.32 -9.80 9.22
CA GLU A 310 27.74 -9.85 9.56
C GLU A 310 28.19 -11.31 9.73
N PHE A 311 29.37 -11.63 9.22
CA PHE A 311 29.99 -12.94 9.39
C PHE A 311 31.50 -12.82 9.54
N ASN A 312 32.15 -13.88 10.04
CA ASN A 312 33.60 -13.87 10.29
C ASN A 312 34.25 -15.07 9.61
N VAL A 313 35.22 -14.83 8.74
CA VAL A 313 36.00 -15.90 8.12
C VAL A 313 37.32 -16.11 8.87
N PRO A 314 37.78 -17.37 9.03
CA PRO A 314 38.86 -17.71 9.95
C PRO A 314 40.28 -17.48 9.38
N LYS A 315 40.40 -17.22 8.07
CA LYS A 315 41.68 -16.98 7.39
C LYS A 315 41.41 -16.33 6.02
N ASP A 316 42.44 -15.75 5.43
CA ASP A 316 42.40 -15.33 4.03
C ASP A 316 42.13 -16.54 3.11
N GLY A 317 41.22 -16.41 2.14
CA GLY A 317 40.95 -17.49 1.20
C GLY A 317 39.76 -17.26 0.27
N ILE A 318 39.50 -18.27 -0.56
CA ILE A 318 38.31 -18.34 -1.41
C ILE A 318 37.17 -19.00 -0.63
N TYR A 319 35.99 -18.41 -0.72
CA TYR A 319 34.77 -18.88 -0.09
C TYR A 319 33.62 -18.89 -1.09
N HIS A 320 32.62 -19.74 -0.84
CA HIS A 320 31.35 -19.76 -1.56
C HIS A 320 30.22 -19.36 -0.60
N ILE A 321 29.22 -18.67 -1.15
CA ILE A 321 28.09 -18.16 -0.39
C ILE A 321 26.79 -18.72 -0.99
N GLY A 322 25.84 -19.06 -0.14
CA GLY A 322 24.50 -19.43 -0.57
C GLY A 322 23.43 -19.25 0.48
N PHE A 323 22.19 -19.56 0.10
CA PHE A 323 20.97 -19.20 0.81
C PHE A 323 20.00 -20.38 0.87
N LYS A 324 19.30 -20.51 1.98
CA LYS A 324 18.04 -21.22 2.07
C LYS A 324 16.90 -20.21 2.15
N TYR A 325 15.98 -20.29 1.19
CA TYR A 325 14.90 -19.33 1.04
C TYR A 325 13.62 -19.99 0.52
N LEU A 326 12.53 -19.22 0.54
CA LEU A 326 11.24 -19.53 -0.08
C LEU A 326 10.81 -18.35 -0.96
N GLN A 327 10.47 -18.65 -2.22
CA GLN A 327 9.84 -17.71 -3.16
C GLN A 327 8.55 -18.37 -3.63
N ALA A 328 7.48 -18.21 -2.84
CA ALA A 328 6.17 -18.81 -3.10
C ALA A 328 5.08 -17.76 -3.40
N TYR A 329 5.52 -16.53 -3.67
CA TYR A 329 4.66 -15.34 -3.74
C TYR A 329 4.36 -14.93 -5.20
N SER A 330 5.27 -15.23 -6.12
CA SER A 330 5.13 -14.94 -7.55
C SER A 330 5.30 -16.22 -8.35
N ASN A 331 4.18 -16.81 -8.78
CA ASN A 331 4.19 -18.05 -9.55
C ASN A 331 5.08 -17.93 -10.78
N ASN A 332 5.95 -18.92 -11.00
CA ASN A 332 6.76 -19.03 -12.21
C ASN A 332 7.63 -17.77 -12.47
N ALA A 333 8.04 -17.04 -11.44
CA ALA A 333 8.87 -15.84 -11.57
C ALA A 333 10.14 -15.94 -10.72
N TYR A 334 11.10 -15.05 -10.99
CA TYR A 334 12.25 -14.83 -10.13
C TYR A 334 11.98 -13.65 -9.18
N ALA A 335 12.56 -13.72 -7.98
CA ALA A 335 12.75 -12.54 -7.14
C ALA A 335 14.19 -12.05 -7.29
N TYR A 336 14.39 -10.87 -7.87
CA TYR A 336 15.73 -10.37 -8.17
C TYR A 336 16.36 -9.62 -6.98
N ARG A 337 17.67 -9.81 -6.80
CA ARG A 337 18.46 -9.18 -5.73
C ARG A 337 19.79 -8.67 -6.24
N THR A 338 20.24 -7.55 -5.68
CA THR A 338 21.62 -7.09 -5.76
C THR A 338 22.35 -7.46 -4.48
N ILE A 339 23.48 -8.14 -4.59
CA ILE A 339 24.29 -8.57 -3.45
C ILE A 339 25.60 -7.79 -3.42
N THR A 340 25.96 -7.29 -2.24
CA THR A 340 27.25 -6.64 -2.01
C THR A 340 27.96 -7.27 -0.82
N ILE A 341 29.28 -7.38 -0.92
CA ILE A 341 30.18 -7.79 0.16
C ILE A 341 31.05 -6.59 0.50
N ASP A 342 31.05 -6.18 1.77
CA ASP A 342 31.75 -4.98 2.25
C ASP A 342 31.46 -3.72 1.42
N GLY A 343 30.19 -3.55 1.05
CA GLY A 343 29.70 -2.43 0.24
C GLY A 343 30.09 -2.47 -1.25
N LYS A 344 30.73 -3.55 -1.72
CA LYS A 344 31.14 -3.72 -3.12
C LYS A 344 30.40 -4.88 -3.77
N SER A 345 30.13 -4.76 -5.08
CA SER A 345 29.68 -5.88 -5.91
C SER A 345 30.88 -6.40 -6.70
N PRO A 346 31.62 -7.40 -6.20
CA PRO A 346 32.86 -7.84 -6.84
C PRO A 346 32.65 -8.44 -8.24
N PHE A 347 31.45 -9.00 -8.50
CA PHE A 347 31.10 -9.62 -9.78
C PHE A 347 29.87 -8.94 -10.39
N LYS A 348 29.81 -8.88 -11.73
CA LYS A 348 28.63 -8.39 -12.49
C LYS A 348 27.35 -9.18 -12.15
N GLN A 349 27.43 -10.49 -11.98
CA GLN A 349 26.29 -11.37 -11.66
C GLN A 349 25.59 -10.99 -10.36
N LEU A 350 26.32 -10.42 -9.39
CA LEU A 350 25.75 -9.99 -8.12
C LEU A 350 24.87 -8.75 -8.24
N GLN A 351 24.89 -8.04 -9.37
CA GLN A 351 23.97 -6.94 -9.63
C GLN A 351 22.52 -7.45 -9.79
N GLN A 352 22.34 -8.66 -10.30
CA GLN A 352 21.04 -9.22 -10.66
C GLN A 352 21.00 -10.73 -10.39
N VAL A 353 20.95 -11.12 -9.11
CA VAL A 353 20.78 -12.51 -8.69
C VAL A 353 19.30 -12.86 -8.72
N GLY A 354 18.90 -13.78 -9.59
CA GLY A 354 17.53 -14.29 -9.66
C GLY A 354 17.28 -15.41 -8.65
N PHE A 355 16.30 -15.24 -7.76
CA PHE A 355 15.84 -16.28 -6.84
C PHE A 355 14.61 -16.98 -7.43
N PRO A 356 14.74 -18.20 -8.01
CA PRO A 356 13.64 -18.88 -8.67
C PRO A 356 12.47 -19.24 -7.75
N TYR A 357 11.26 -19.21 -8.32
CA TYR A 357 10.02 -19.68 -7.71
C TYR A 357 10.16 -21.11 -7.15
N ASN A 358 9.70 -21.28 -5.93
CA ASN A 358 9.58 -22.56 -5.26
C ASN A 358 8.41 -22.52 -4.25
N SER A 359 7.48 -23.46 -4.39
CA SER A 359 6.26 -23.48 -3.58
C SER A 359 6.45 -24.03 -2.16
N SER A 360 7.65 -24.49 -1.80
CA SER A 360 7.92 -25.07 -0.49
C SER A 360 9.41 -25.04 -0.13
N TRP A 361 9.70 -25.20 1.16
CA TRP A 361 11.05 -25.36 1.70
C TRP A 361 11.75 -26.68 1.31
N ASP A 362 11.14 -27.52 0.46
CA ASP A 362 11.62 -28.86 0.07
C ASP A 362 12.59 -28.86 -1.12
N TRP A 363 13.55 -27.92 -1.15
CA TRP A 363 14.46 -27.76 -2.29
C TRP A 363 15.91 -27.52 -1.86
N LYS A 364 16.84 -27.33 -2.81
CA LYS A 364 18.30 -27.36 -2.56
C LYS A 364 18.91 -26.04 -2.04
N GLY A 365 18.12 -24.97 -1.97
CA GLY A 365 18.66 -23.61 -1.77
C GLY A 365 19.36 -23.10 -3.02
N LEU A 366 20.03 -21.95 -2.90
CA LEU A 366 20.78 -21.31 -3.98
C LEU A 366 22.22 -21.07 -3.55
N THR A 367 23.16 -21.52 -4.35
CA THR A 367 24.56 -21.10 -4.30
C THR A 367 24.72 -19.93 -5.27
N LEU A 368 25.43 -18.88 -4.87
CA LEU A 368 25.82 -17.83 -5.81
C LEU A 368 26.81 -18.41 -6.83
N SER A 369 26.41 -18.39 -8.09
CA SER A 369 27.12 -19.02 -9.20
C SER A 369 27.20 -18.08 -10.41
N ASP A 370 28.07 -18.42 -11.36
CA ASP A 370 28.13 -17.82 -12.69
C ASP A 370 27.06 -18.39 -13.65
N GLU A 371 27.13 -17.98 -14.92
CA GLU A 371 26.25 -18.43 -16.00
C GLU A 371 26.35 -19.94 -16.28
N GLU A 372 27.46 -20.59 -15.91
CA GLU A 372 27.69 -22.03 -16.08
C GLU A 372 27.32 -22.85 -14.82
N GLU A 373 26.53 -22.25 -13.93
CA GLU A 373 26.15 -22.76 -12.60
C GLU A 373 27.35 -23.05 -11.67
N GLN A 374 28.56 -22.57 -11.96
CA GLN A 374 29.74 -22.77 -11.11
C GLN A 374 29.76 -21.77 -9.95
N PRO A 375 30.05 -22.21 -8.70
CA PRO A 375 30.09 -21.30 -7.55
C PRO A 375 31.09 -20.15 -7.72
N LEU A 376 30.66 -18.92 -7.43
CA LEU A 376 31.52 -17.74 -7.51
C LEU A 376 32.61 -17.76 -6.42
N PRO A 377 33.90 -17.53 -6.77
CA PRO A 377 35.00 -17.58 -5.82
C PRO A 377 35.17 -16.24 -5.08
N PHE A 378 34.54 -16.10 -3.91
CA PHE A 378 34.68 -14.88 -3.09
C PHE A 378 36.03 -14.88 -2.35
N GLN A 379 36.92 -13.97 -2.72
CA GLN A 379 38.17 -13.76 -2.00
C GLN A 379 37.93 -12.87 -0.77
N LEU A 380 38.06 -13.46 0.41
CA LEU A 380 37.82 -12.79 1.69
C LEU A 380 39.09 -12.82 2.54
N THR A 381 39.28 -11.78 3.35
CA THR A 381 40.39 -11.65 4.30
C THR A 381 39.99 -12.21 5.66
N GLU A 382 40.94 -12.60 6.50
CA GLU A 382 40.65 -13.00 7.87
C GLU A 382 39.92 -11.90 8.64
N GLY A 383 38.81 -12.27 9.29
CA GLY A 383 38.05 -11.37 10.15
C GLY A 383 36.62 -11.11 9.67
N LYS A 384 36.13 -9.93 10.02
CA LYS A 384 34.72 -9.55 9.91
C LYS A 384 34.39 -9.02 8.52
N HIS A 385 33.32 -9.54 7.95
CA HIS A 385 32.76 -9.13 6.67
C HIS A 385 31.27 -8.86 6.78
N THR A 386 30.76 -8.07 5.84
CA THR A 386 29.33 -7.77 5.71
C THR A 386 28.80 -8.30 4.38
N LEU A 387 27.60 -8.87 4.40
CA LEU A 387 26.83 -9.21 3.21
C LEU A 387 25.54 -8.41 3.24
N ARG A 388 25.29 -7.62 2.20
CA ARG A 388 24.03 -6.90 2.03
C ARG A 388 23.29 -7.41 0.81
N MET A 389 22.02 -7.73 0.99
CA MET A 389 21.08 -8.10 -0.06
C MET A 389 20.07 -6.97 -0.25
N THR A 390 20.00 -6.43 -1.46
CA THR A 390 19.09 -5.35 -1.84
C THR A 390 18.08 -5.85 -2.86
N VAL A 391 16.82 -5.49 -2.71
CA VAL A 391 15.74 -5.81 -3.67
C VAL A 391 15.93 -4.99 -4.94
N SER A 392 15.83 -5.65 -6.10
CA SER A 392 15.91 -4.99 -7.41
C SER A 392 14.77 -5.48 -8.30
N SER A 393 14.12 -4.56 -9.02
CA SER A 393 13.14 -4.88 -10.08
C SER A 393 13.63 -4.44 -11.47
N ALA A 394 14.90 -4.05 -11.60
CA ALA A 394 15.51 -3.63 -12.86
C ALA A 394 15.27 -4.59 -14.04
N PRO A 395 15.33 -5.94 -13.89
CA PRO A 395 15.08 -6.85 -15.01
C PRO A 395 13.65 -6.79 -15.58
N VAL A 396 12.66 -6.44 -14.75
CA VAL A 396 11.25 -6.38 -15.16
C VAL A 396 10.81 -4.97 -15.56
N MET A 397 11.57 -3.94 -15.19
CA MET A 397 11.23 -2.54 -15.44
C MET A 397 10.94 -2.18 -16.91
N PRO A 398 11.70 -2.67 -17.92
CA PRO A 398 11.39 -2.39 -19.33
C PRO A 398 10.02 -2.93 -19.75
N VAL A 399 9.64 -4.11 -19.26
CA VAL A 399 8.33 -4.70 -19.55
C VAL A 399 7.23 -3.91 -18.85
N TYR A 400 7.49 -3.44 -17.63
CA TYR A 400 6.58 -2.59 -16.87
C TYR A 400 6.34 -1.22 -17.56
N GLU A 401 7.39 -0.52 -18.00
CA GLU A 401 7.26 0.72 -18.76
C GLU A 401 6.49 0.50 -20.07
N GLY A 402 6.79 -0.59 -20.77
CA GLY A 402 6.07 -1.00 -21.98
C GLY A 402 4.59 -1.28 -21.74
N LEU A 403 4.24 -1.92 -20.62
CA LEU A 403 2.86 -2.15 -20.20
C LEU A 403 2.12 -0.82 -19.98
N LEU A 404 2.70 0.13 -19.24
CA LEU A 404 2.11 1.45 -19.02
C LEU A 404 1.87 2.20 -20.34
N HIS A 405 2.86 2.15 -21.23
CA HIS A 405 2.76 2.78 -22.54
C HIS A 405 1.65 2.16 -23.40
N ASN A 406 1.50 0.83 -23.37
CA ASN A 406 0.41 0.15 -24.11
C ASN A 406 -0.97 0.43 -23.50
N LEU A 407 -1.10 0.52 -22.18
CA LEU A 407 -2.35 0.94 -21.53
C LEU A 407 -2.79 2.33 -21.99
N GLN A 408 -1.84 3.27 -22.12
CA GLN A 408 -2.09 4.60 -22.66
C GLN A 408 -2.50 4.58 -24.14
N LYS A 409 -1.78 3.82 -24.99
CA LYS A 409 -2.13 3.63 -26.41
C LYS A 409 -3.54 3.06 -26.58
N ILE A 410 -3.88 1.99 -25.83
CA ILE A 410 -5.19 1.34 -25.84
C ILE A 410 -6.29 2.32 -25.42
N GLY A 411 -6.07 3.07 -24.32
CA GLY A 411 -7.04 4.07 -23.84
C GLY A 411 -7.28 5.19 -24.83
N LYS A 412 -6.21 5.74 -25.43
CA LYS A 412 -6.31 6.77 -26.48
C LYS A 412 -7.03 6.26 -27.73
N LEU A 413 -6.81 5.00 -28.09
CA LEU A 413 -7.48 4.38 -29.23
C LEU A 413 -8.99 4.20 -28.95
N GLU A 414 -9.34 3.59 -27.82
CA GLU A 414 -10.74 3.43 -27.38
C GLU A 414 -11.45 4.78 -27.38
N GLN A 415 -10.81 5.80 -26.82
CA GLN A 415 -11.32 7.16 -26.78
C GLN A 415 -11.60 7.72 -28.16
N THR A 416 -10.66 7.57 -29.10
CA THR A 416 -10.82 8.08 -30.47
C THR A 416 -12.03 7.43 -31.13
N ILE A 417 -12.21 6.13 -30.94
CA ILE A 417 -13.38 5.38 -31.41
C ILE A 417 -14.66 5.93 -30.77
N ARG A 418 -14.69 6.17 -29.46
CA ARG A 418 -15.85 6.73 -28.75
C ARG A 418 -16.25 8.11 -29.28
N LYS A 419 -15.29 9.01 -29.52
CA LYS A 419 -15.54 10.35 -30.08
C LYS A 419 -16.22 10.29 -31.44
N ILE A 420 -15.82 9.34 -32.29
CA ILE A 420 -16.38 9.18 -33.64
C ILE A 420 -17.73 8.50 -33.60
N THR A 421 -17.86 7.44 -32.79
CA THR A 421 -19.09 6.65 -32.70
C THR A 421 -20.19 7.37 -31.92
N GLY A 422 -19.84 8.36 -31.10
CA GLY A 422 -20.77 8.98 -30.16
C GLY A 422 -21.21 8.04 -29.03
N ASN A 423 -20.54 6.90 -28.85
CA ASN A 423 -20.80 5.97 -27.76
C ASN A 423 -20.01 6.41 -26.51
N PHE A 424 -20.57 7.39 -25.81
CA PHE A 424 -20.04 7.93 -24.57
C PHE A 424 -20.57 7.23 -23.32
N GLU A 425 -21.52 6.30 -23.45
CA GLU A 425 -22.01 5.54 -22.30
C GLU A 425 -20.93 4.56 -21.81
N LYS A 426 -20.37 4.86 -20.64
CA LYS A 426 -19.32 4.07 -19.99
C LYS A 426 -19.91 3.12 -18.95
N SER A 427 -20.53 2.06 -19.44
CA SER A 427 -20.87 0.89 -18.62
C SER A 427 -19.94 -0.27 -18.98
N TYR A 428 -19.16 -0.70 -18.00
CA TYR A 428 -18.21 -1.82 -18.14
C TYR A 428 -18.94 -3.16 -18.31
N SER A 429 -20.19 -3.25 -17.87
CA SER A 429 -21.04 -4.44 -17.96
C SER A 429 -21.95 -4.49 -19.20
N THR A 430 -22.39 -3.35 -19.75
CA THR A 430 -23.40 -3.32 -20.84
C THR A 430 -22.91 -2.72 -22.16
N GLY A 431 -21.69 -2.17 -22.24
CA GLY A 431 -21.05 -1.75 -23.50
C GLY A 431 -21.60 -0.46 -24.13
N GLY A 432 -22.64 0.14 -23.53
CA GLY A 432 -23.08 1.52 -23.78
C GLY A 432 -23.67 1.82 -25.16
N ASN A 433 -23.77 0.86 -26.08
CA ASN A 433 -24.25 1.19 -27.42
C ASN A 433 -25.79 1.25 -27.48
N THR A 434 -26.32 2.39 -27.90
CA THR A 434 -27.77 2.65 -28.04
C THR A 434 -28.34 2.16 -29.38
N ASP A 435 -27.50 1.82 -30.37
CA ASP A 435 -27.96 1.28 -31.66
C ASP A 435 -27.02 0.18 -32.21
N LEU A 436 -27.40 -1.08 -31.98
CA LEU A 436 -26.70 -2.28 -32.45
C LEU A 436 -26.74 -2.45 -33.97
N ASN A 437 -27.58 -1.69 -34.69
CA ASN A 437 -27.78 -1.83 -36.14
C ASN A 437 -27.00 -0.80 -36.96
N ARG A 438 -26.19 0.06 -36.32
CA ARG A 438 -25.41 1.10 -37.00
C ARG A 438 -24.00 0.61 -37.34
N ASP A 439 -23.73 0.50 -38.64
CA ASP A 439 -22.41 0.17 -39.18
C ASP A 439 -21.49 1.40 -39.26
N TRP A 440 -20.22 1.23 -38.85
CA TRP A 440 -19.18 2.25 -38.92
C TRP A 440 -18.01 1.79 -39.78
N ASP A 441 -17.59 2.64 -40.71
CA ASP A 441 -16.31 2.50 -41.42
C ASP A 441 -15.22 3.28 -40.66
N LEU A 442 -14.74 2.69 -39.56
CA LEU A 442 -13.86 3.38 -38.61
C LEU A 442 -12.54 3.85 -39.24
N GLU A 443 -11.96 3.11 -40.19
CA GLU A 443 -10.71 3.50 -40.86
C GLU A 443 -10.84 4.84 -41.60
N LYS A 444 -12.02 5.13 -42.15
CA LYS A 444 -12.29 6.40 -42.82
C LYS A 444 -12.23 7.60 -41.85
N TYR A 445 -12.58 7.38 -40.59
CA TYR A 445 -12.65 8.42 -39.56
C TYR A 445 -11.44 8.41 -38.62
N ILE A 446 -10.72 7.29 -38.55
CA ILE A 446 -9.48 7.07 -37.81
C ILE A 446 -8.42 6.59 -38.80
N PRO A 447 -7.78 7.50 -39.56
CA PRO A 447 -6.72 7.10 -40.48
C PRO A 447 -5.59 6.36 -39.74
N GLY A 448 -5.23 5.17 -40.22
CA GLY A 448 -4.19 4.35 -39.60
C GLY A 448 -4.65 3.57 -38.37
N LEU A 449 -5.96 3.33 -38.21
CA LEU A 449 -6.50 2.50 -37.12
C LEU A 449 -5.88 1.10 -37.13
N TYR A 450 -5.78 0.46 -38.30
CA TYR A 450 -5.15 -0.85 -38.42
C TYR A 450 -3.68 -0.85 -38.00
N GLU A 451 -2.94 0.20 -38.36
CA GLU A 451 -1.52 0.36 -38.02
C GLU A 451 -1.36 0.55 -36.51
N GLN A 452 -2.12 1.46 -35.91
CA GLN A 452 -2.12 1.69 -34.46
C GLN A 452 -2.44 0.41 -33.67
N MET A 453 -3.47 -0.34 -34.08
CA MET A 453 -3.79 -1.63 -33.45
C MET A 453 -2.68 -2.66 -33.62
N THR A 454 -2.07 -2.72 -34.80
CA THR A 454 -0.97 -3.67 -35.09
C THR A 454 0.24 -3.37 -34.21
N VAL A 455 0.62 -2.10 -34.06
CA VAL A 455 1.70 -1.68 -33.16
C VAL A 455 1.44 -2.14 -31.72
N ILE A 456 0.22 -1.94 -31.19
CA ILE A 456 -0.13 -2.38 -29.83
C ILE A 456 -0.09 -3.91 -29.71
N ILE A 457 -0.61 -4.64 -30.70
CA ILE A 457 -0.61 -6.11 -30.71
C ILE A 457 0.83 -6.66 -30.70
N GLU A 458 1.69 -6.11 -31.57
CA GLU A 458 3.09 -6.50 -31.66
C GLU A 458 3.83 -6.16 -30.36
N ASP A 459 3.65 -4.94 -29.84
CA ASP A 459 4.24 -4.51 -28.56
C ASP A 459 3.84 -5.45 -27.41
N LEU A 460 2.56 -5.81 -27.26
CA LEU A 460 2.11 -6.75 -26.22
C LEU A 460 2.69 -8.16 -26.40
N SER A 461 2.77 -8.66 -27.64
CA SER A 461 3.36 -9.98 -27.93
C SER A 461 4.85 -10.02 -27.60
N ASP A 462 5.53 -8.91 -27.86
CA ASP A 462 6.94 -8.78 -27.59
C ASP A 462 7.24 -8.58 -26.10
N LEU A 463 6.38 -7.85 -25.37
CA LEU A 463 6.45 -7.74 -23.91
C LEU A 463 6.26 -9.10 -23.24
N SER A 464 5.34 -9.92 -23.77
CA SER A 464 5.18 -11.33 -23.38
C SER A 464 6.47 -12.12 -23.60
N SER A 465 7.09 -11.97 -24.77
CA SER A 465 8.34 -12.66 -25.11
C SER A 465 9.53 -12.22 -24.23
N LEU A 466 9.67 -10.92 -23.98
CA LEU A 466 10.71 -10.35 -23.12
C LEU A 466 10.52 -10.79 -21.67
N LEU A 467 9.27 -10.86 -21.18
CA LEU A 467 8.98 -11.37 -19.85
C LEU A 467 9.33 -12.85 -19.74
N GLY A 468 9.09 -13.64 -20.79
CA GLY A 468 9.51 -15.03 -20.89
C GLY A 468 11.02 -15.26 -20.78
N GLU A 469 11.85 -14.25 -21.05
CA GLU A 469 13.31 -14.30 -20.85
C GLU A 469 13.71 -14.16 -19.36
N VAL A 470 12.81 -13.68 -18.49
CA VAL A 470 13.05 -13.39 -17.07
C VAL A 470 12.04 -14.08 -16.14
N THR A 471 11.33 -15.11 -16.62
CA THR A 471 10.39 -15.94 -15.86
C THR A 471 10.73 -17.44 -15.99
N ILE A 472 10.13 -18.27 -15.14
CA ILE A 472 10.33 -19.72 -15.10
C ILE A 472 9.12 -20.40 -15.73
N GLY A 473 9.21 -20.75 -17.00
CA GLY A 473 8.04 -21.20 -17.75
C GLY A 473 7.05 -20.05 -17.97
N ARG A 474 5.78 -20.36 -18.24
CA ARG A 474 4.79 -19.34 -18.59
C ARG A 474 4.13 -18.75 -17.34
N SER A 475 4.26 -17.45 -17.15
CA SER A 475 3.63 -16.71 -16.05
C SER A 475 2.18 -16.28 -16.37
N ASP A 476 1.44 -15.89 -15.33
CA ASP A 476 0.08 -15.34 -15.48
C ASP A 476 0.08 -13.98 -16.22
N ILE A 477 1.18 -13.22 -16.10
CA ILE A 477 1.36 -11.93 -16.75
C ILE A 477 1.56 -12.11 -18.26
N GLU A 478 2.39 -13.07 -18.68
CA GLU A 478 2.55 -13.43 -20.10
C GLU A 478 1.19 -13.81 -20.72
N ASN A 479 0.42 -14.64 -20.02
CA ASN A 479 -0.92 -15.03 -20.48
C ASN A 479 -1.87 -13.83 -20.61
N ALA A 480 -1.75 -12.81 -19.76
CA ALA A 480 -2.54 -11.59 -19.85
C ALA A 480 -2.16 -10.76 -21.08
N PHE A 481 -0.86 -10.60 -21.36
CA PHE A 481 -0.38 -9.93 -22.59
C PHE A 481 -0.84 -10.65 -23.86
N ASP A 482 -0.67 -11.97 -23.91
CA ASP A 482 -1.07 -12.78 -25.06
C ASP A 482 -2.59 -12.77 -25.29
N SER A 483 -3.37 -12.74 -24.21
CA SER A 483 -4.83 -12.65 -24.30
C SER A 483 -5.27 -11.28 -24.80
N ALA A 484 -4.67 -10.20 -24.29
CA ALA A 484 -4.93 -8.85 -24.78
C ALA A 484 -4.55 -8.69 -26.26
N ALA A 485 -3.38 -9.21 -26.69
CA ALA A 485 -2.95 -9.19 -28.07
C ALA A 485 -3.93 -9.95 -28.99
N ARG A 486 -4.44 -11.11 -28.55
CA ARG A 486 -5.45 -11.89 -29.29
C ARG A 486 -6.79 -11.16 -29.39
N ASP A 487 -7.27 -10.56 -28.30
CA ASP A 487 -8.52 -9.82 -28.28
C ASP A 487 -8.45 -8.57 -29.19
N LEU A 488 -7.33 -7.84 -29.17
CA LEU A 488 -7.08 -6.71 -30.08
C LEU A 488 -6.93 -7.16 -31.53
N THR A 489 -6.33 -8.32 -31.78
CA THR A 489 -6.24 -8.92 -33.12
C THR A 489 -7.64 -9.20 -33.68
N ASP A 490 -8.52 -9.79 -32.88
CA ASP A 490 -9.89 -10.06 -33.29
C ASP A 490 -10.68 -8.77 -33.60
N LEU A 491 -10.46 -7.71 -32.83
CA LEU A 491 -11.05 -6.38 -33.10
C LEU A 491 -10.49 -5.76 -34.38
N ARG A 492 -9.17 -5.85 -34.61
CA ARG A 492 -8.51 -5.33 -35.82
C ARG A 492 -9.03 -6.03 -37.07
N ASP A 493 -9.19 -7.34 -37.01
CA ASP A 493 -9.64 -8.15 -38.14
C ASP A 493 -11.16 -7.98 -38.39
N HIS A 494 -11.92 -7.58 -37.37
CA HIS A 494 -13.37 -7.31 -37.44
C HIS A 494 -13.74 -5.87 -37.01
N PRO A 495 -13.25 -4.82 -37.71
CA PRO A 495 -13.33 -3.44 -37.25
C PRO A 495 -14.77 -2.90 -37.19
N ARG A 496 -15.68 -3.47 -37.97
CA ARG A 496 -17.12 -3.13 -37.92
C ARG A 496 -17.78 -3.49 -36.59
N THR A 497 -17.20 -4.45 -35.85
CA THR A 497 -17.74 -4.88 -34.55
C THR A 497 -17.22 -4.06 -33.38
N ILE A 498 -16.16 -3.27 -33.58
CA ILE A 498 -15.51 -2.45 -32.55
C ILE A 498 -16.51 -1.57 -31.78
N PRO A 499 -17.42 -0.81 -32.42
CA PRO A 499 -18.36 0.07 -31.70
C PRO A 499 -19.31 -0.68 -30.74
N ASN A 500 -19.57 -1.96 -31.02
CA ASN A 500 -20.41 -2.84 -30.21
C ASN A 500 -19.63 -3.62 -29.14
N ARG A 501 -18.30 -3.53 -29.14
CA ARG A 501 -17.40 -4.30 -28.28
C ARG A 501 -16.44 -3.41 -27.51
N LEU A 502 -16.82 -2.15 -27.27
CA LEU A 502 -16.00 -1.19 -26.52
C LEU A 502 -15.72 -1.64 -25.08
N ASN A 503 -16.58 -2.47 -24.48
CA ASN A 503 -16.32 -3.10 -23.19
C ASN A 503 -15.08 -4.01 -23.19
N LEU A 504 -14.66 -4.54 -24.35
CA LEU A 504 -13.46 -5.36 -24.47
C LEU A 504 -12.19 -4.54 -24.22
N PHE A 505 -12.12 -3.29 -24.67
CA PHE A 505 -11.01 -2.38 -24.37
C PHE A 505 -10.87 -2.18 -22.87
N ALA A 506 -11.98 -1.86 -22.19
CA ALA A 506 -12.01 -1.69 -20.74
C ALA A 506 -11.63 -2.99 -20.00
N SER A 507 -12.07 -4.15 -20.48
CA SER A 507 -11.69 -5.46 -19.92
C SER A 507 -10.19 -5.75 -20.08
N ILE A 508 -9.62 -5.44 -21.25
CA ILE A 508 -8.18 -5.57 -21.51
C ILE A 508 -7.41 -4.66 -20.57
N GLN A 509 -7.78 -3.37 -20.49
CA GLN A 509 -7.12 -2.41 -19.62
C GLN A 509 -7.19 -2.81 -18.15
N ASN A 510 -8.33 -3.32 -17.67
CA ASN A 510 -8.47 -3.79 -16.30
C ASN A 510 -7.58 -5.02 -16.01
N ASN A 511 -7.56 -6.00 -16.91
CA ASN A 511 -6.74 -7.19 -16.76
C ASN A 511 -5.24 -6.83 -16.76
N LEU A 512 -4.79 -6.04 -17.73
CA LEU A 512 -3.42 -5.54 -17.84
C LEU A 512 -3.05 -4.63 -16.65
N GLY A 513 -3.95 -3.73 -16.25
CA GLY A 513 -3.78 -2.81 -15.13
C GLY A 513 -3.55 -3.52 -13.79
N THR A 514 -4.16 -4.69 -13.58
CA THR A 514 -4.00 -5.50 -12.35
C THR A 514 -2.54 -5.91 -12.11
N TRP A 515 -1.75 -6.11 -13.18
CA TRP A 515 -0.36 -6.54 -13.09
C TRP A 515 0.64 -5.42 -12.82
N THR A 516 0.24 -4.16 -13.06
CA THR A 516 1.13 -3.00 -12.92
C THR A 516 1.70 -2.84 -11.50
N PHE A 517 1.03 -3.34 -10.46
CA PHE A 517 1.57 -3.30 -9.08
C PHE A 517 2.39 -4.53 -8.72
N ARG A 518 1.90 -5.72 -9.10
CA ARG A 518 2.53 -6.99 -8.72
C ARG A 518 3.87 -7.23 -9.40
N MET A 519 4.08 -6.62 -10.56
CA MET A 519 5.27 -6.85 -11.36
C MET A 519 6.55 -6.31 -10.70
N LEU A 520 6.47 -5.16 -10.04
CA LEU A 520 7.61 -4.54 -9.36
C LEU A 520 7.86 -5.12 -7.97
N ASP A 521 6.89 -5.83 -7.40
CA ASP A 521 7.03 -6.52 -6.13
C ASP A 521 7.90 -7.77 -6.30
N GLN A 522 8.99 -7.84 -5.54
CA GLN A 522 10.00 -8.90 -5.62
C GLN A 522 10.14 -9.62 -4.27
N PRO A 523 9.09 -10.22 -3.69
CA PRO A 523 9.10 -10.81 -2.34
C PRO A 523 10.03 -12.04 -2.24
N LEU A 524 10.75 -12.14 -1.11
CA LEU A 524 11.64 -13.27 -0.81
C LEU A 524 11.72 -13.51 0.69
N LEU A 525 11.45 -14.75 1.14
CA LEU A 525 11.55 -15.14 2.54
C LEU A 525 12.83 -15.95 2.78
N LEU A 526 13.65 -15.56 3.75
CA LEU A 526 14.94 -16.17 4.05
C LEU A 526 14.88 -16.96 5.37
N ASP A 527 15.54 -18.12 5.41
CA ASP A 527 15.75 -18.94 6.62
C ASP A 527 17.18 -18.75 7.14
N PHE A 528 18.18 -19.04 6.31
CA PHE A 528 19.58 -18.78 6.64
C PHE A 528 20.45 -18.63 5.40
N LEU A 529 21.61 -18.02 5.59
CA LEU A 529 22.70 -18.01 4.63
C LEU A 529 23.88 -18.84 5.14
N TRP A 530 24.72 -19.29 4.22
CA TRP A 530 25.90 -20.07 4.53
C TRP A 530 27.12 -19.56 3.77
N ILE A 531 28.27 -19.58 4.42
CA ILE A 531 29.58 -19.25 3.87
C ILE A 531 30.47 -20.47 4.07
N ALA A 532 31.09 -20.98 3.01
CA ALA A 532 31.81 -22.24 3.02
C ALA A 532 33.13 -22.18 2.25
N GLU A 533 34.16 -22.89 2.71
CA GLU A 533 35.34 -23.13 1.88
C GLU A 533 35.00 -24.08 0.70
N PRO A 534 35.71 -24.00 -0.43
CA PRO A 534 35.61 -24.98 -1.51
C PRO A 534 35.81 -26.42 -1.01
N GLY A 535 34.79 -27.27 -1.20
CA GLY A 535 34.78 -28.68 -0.79
C GLY A 535 34.18 -28.95 0.61
N ALA A 536 33.78 -27.93 1.37
CA ALA A 536 33.14 -28.12 2.67
C ALA A 536 31.75 -28.77 2.54
N GLN A 537 31.34 -29.52 3.58
CA GLN A 537 30.03 -30.17 3.60
C GLN A 537 28.93 -29.14 3.91
N LEU A 538 28.11 -28.81 2.91
CA LEU A 538 27.02 -27.84 3.03
C LEU A 538 25.93 -28.28 4.03
N PRO A 539 25.17 -27.32 4.61
CA PRO A 539 24.04 -27.63 5.48
C PRO A 539 23.02 -28.53 4.77
N LYS A 540 22.35 -29.41 5.52
CA LYS A 540 21.19 -30.14 4.99
C LYS A 540 20.00 -29.19 4.86
N ILE A 541 19.74 -28.74 3.64
CA ILE A 541 18.65 -27.79 3.33
C ILE A 541 17.35 -28.55 3.01
N LYS A 542 17.40 -29.57 2.15
CA LYS A 542 16.24 -30.35 1.73
C LYS A 542 15.90 -31.46 2.75
N PRO A 543 14.68 -31.51 3.31
CA PRO A 543 14.29 -32.57 4.23
C PRO A 543 14.01 -33.89 3.51
N ASN A 544 14.44 -34.98 4.14
CA ASN A 544 14.14 -36.33 3.66
C ASN A 544 12.69 -36.72 4.00
N TRP A 545 12.14 -37.72 3.30
CA TRP A 545 10.75 -38.17 3.52
C TRP A 545 10.44 -38.50 4.98
N SER A 546 11.36 -39.13 5.71
CA SER A 546 11.19 -39.44 7.14
C SER A 546 11.07 -38.19 8.03
N GLN A 547 11.87 -37.15 7.74
CA GLN A 547 11.83 -35.89 8.48
C GLN A 547 10.51 -35.14 8.21
N ARG A 548 10.03 -35.15 6.97
CA ARG A 548 8.75 -34.55 6.58
C ARG A 548 7.56 -35.25 7.25
N THR A 549 7.51 -36.58 7.19
CA THR A 549 6.44 -37.35 7.84
C THR A 549 6.48 -37.20 9.35
N GLY A 550 7.68 -37.19 9.95
CA GLY A 550 7.84 -36.95 11.39
C GLY A 550 7.34 -35.58 11.82
N HIS A 551 7.69 -34.53 11.07
CA HIS A 551 7.23 -33.16 11.33
C HIS A 551 5.71 -33.03 11.17
N MET A 552 5.13 -33.56 10.08
CA MET A 552 3.68 -33.56 9.85
C MET A 552 2.92 -34.25 10.99
N LEU A 553 3.35 -35.44 11.40
CA LEU A 553 2.73 -36.16 12.52
C LEU A 553 2.87 -35.37 13.82
N GLY A 554 4.05 -34.78 14.07
CA GLY A 554 4.29 -33.91 15.22
C GLY A 554 3.32 -32.73 15.27
N ASN A 555 3.19 -31.98 14.16
CA ASN A 555 2.28 -30.83 14.06
C ASN A 555 0.81 -31.26 14.19
N PHE A 556 0.43 -32.39 13.58
CA PHE A 556 -0.91 -32.96 13.74
C PHE A 556 -1.21 -33.26 15.20
N PHE A 557 -0.35 -33.97 15.94
CA PHE A 557 -0.57 -34.24 17.36
C PHE A 557 -0.60 -32.94 18.19
N ARG A 558 0.32 -32.00 17.92
CA ARG A 558 0.34 -30.68 18.55
C ARG A 558 -0.98 -29.92 18.33
N SER A 559 -1.61 -30.03 17.16
CA SER A 559 -2.91 -29.39 16.88
C SER A 559 -4.08 -29.91 17.73
N PHE A 560 -3.98 -31.12 18.30
CA PHE A 560 -4.99 -31.66 19.23
C PHE A 560 -4.65 -31.44 20.70
N THR A 561 -3.38 -31.17 21.03
CA THR A 561 -2.92 -30.98 22.42
C THR A 561 -2.72 -29.52 22.78
N ASN A 562 -2.36 -28.66 21.83
CA ASN A 562 -2.22 -27.23 22.02
C ASN A 562 -3.61 -26.59 21.91
N ASN A 563 -4.12 -26.08 23.02
CA ASN A 563 -5.25 -25.17 22.99
C ASN A 563 -4.77 -23.86 22.35
N PHE A 564 -5.13 -23.61 21.08
CA PHE A 564 -4.93 -22.32 20.41
C PHE A 564 -5.83 -21.20 20.95
N GLU A 565 -6.53 -21.43 22.06
CA GLU A 565 -7.10 -20.35 22.87
C GLU A 565 -5.94 -19.61 23.53
N TYR A 566 -5.28 -18.73 22.77
CA TYR A 566 -4.43 -17.65 23.29
C TYR A 566 -5.28 -16.60 24.01
N VAL A 567 -6.27 -17.05 24.78
CA VAL A 567 -7.10 -16.23 25.62
C VAL A 567 -6.31 -16.04 26.89
N ARG A 568 -5.67 -14.87 27.03
CA ARG A 568 -5.27 -14.42 28.36
C ARG A 568 -6.56 -14.40 29.18
N ASN A 569 -6.62 -15.25 30.19
CA ASN A 569 -7.77 -15.35 31.09
C ASN A 569 -7.28 -15.11 32.51
N LYS A 570 -6.86 -13.86 32.76
CA LYS A 570 -6.63 -13.37 34.11
C LYS A 570 -8.02 -12.97 34.67
N PRO A 571 -8.55 -13.62 35.72
CA PRO A 571 -9.91 -13.38 36.18
C PRO A 571 -10.20 -11.92 36.58
N GLU A 572 -9.19 -11.23 37.11
CA GLU A 572 -9.28 -9.85 37.56
C GLU A 572 -9.14 -8.83 36.40
N ALA A 573 -8.62 -9.24 35.23
CA ALA A 573 -8.40 -8.34 34.09
C ALA A 573 -9.69 -7.99 33.33
N ILE A 574 -9.75 -6.79 32.74
CA ILE A 574 -10.85 -6.45 31.83
C ILE A 574 -10.74 -7.25 30.53
N ASP A 575 -11.86 -7.73 30.01
CA ASP A 575 -11.92 -8.46 28.74
C ASP A 575 -12.22 -7.49 27.58
N VAL A 576 -11.26 -7.34 26.67
CA VAL A 576 -11.35 -6.46 25.49
C VAL A 576 -11.41 -7.32 24.24
N TRP A 577 -12.48 -7.21 23.46
CA TRP A 577 -12.61 -7.90 22.17
C TRP A 577 -12.38 -6.93 21.02
N VAL A 578 -11.53 -7.30 20.07
CA VAL A 578 -11.12 -6.42 18.98
C VAL A 578 -11.52 -7.03 17.64
N ASN A 579 -12.34 -6.32 16.87
CA ASN A 579 -12.66 -6.66 15.49
C ASN A 579 -11.63 -6.05 14.52
N ARG A 580 -10.42 -6.59 14.55
CA ARG A 580 -9.34 -6.26 13.60
C ARG A 580 -8.52 -7.51 13.31
N ASN A 581 -7.69 -7.45 12.28
CA ASN A 581 -6.72 -8.51 12.03
C ASN A 581 -5.68 -8.58 13.18
N ARG A 582 -4.90 -9.67 13.20
CA ARG A 582 -3.93 -9.94 14.27
C ARG A 582 -2.85 -8.86 14.39
N ASP A 583 -2.49 -8.21 13.29
CA ASP A 583 -1.42 -7.20 13.26
C ASP A 583 -1.78 -5.98 14.11
N TYR A 584 -2.99 -5.43 13.92
CA TYR A 584 -3.48 -4.36 14.79
C TYR A 584 -3.57 -4.82 16.25
N VAL A 585 -4.09 -6.02 16.51
CA VAL A 585 -4.28 -6.52 17.89
C VAL A 585 -2.95 -6.70 18.63
N ASN A 586 -1.90 -7.17 17.95
CA ASN A 586 -0.58 -7.31 18.55
C ASN A 586 -0.01 -5.96 19.02
N VAL A 587 -0.14 -4.92 18.20
CA VAL A 587 0.32 -3.57 18.56
C VAL A 587 -0.54 -2.99 19.69
N ILE A 588 -1.88 -3.20 19.67
CA ILE A 588 -2.76 -2.81 20.79
C ILE A 588 -2.30 -3.49 22.08
N GLN A 589 -2.03 -4.79 22.05
CA GLN A 589 -1.57 -5.54 23.22
C GLN A 589 -0.23 -5.03 23.75
N GLN A 590 0.73 -4.78 22.86
CA GLN A 590 2.02 -4.22 23.24
C GLN A 590 1.86 -2.86 23.94
N LEU A 591 1.11 -1.93 23.34
CA LEU A 591 0.86 -0.61 23.94
C LEU A 591 0.12 -0.72 25.27
N THR A 592 -0.84 -1.64 25.36
CA THR A 592 -1.61 -1.90 26.58
C THR A 592 -0.70 -2.39 27.70
N ASP A 593 0.24 -3.28 27.42
CA ASP A 593 1.16 -3.81 28.42
C ASP A 593 2.21 -2.75 28.83
N GLU A 594 2.76 -2.01 27.87
CA GLU A 594 3.83 -1.03 28.07
C GLU A 594 3.38 0.26 28.75
N THR A 595 2.16 0.73 28.46
CA THR A 595 1.67 2.05 28.92
C THR A 595 0.51 1.90 29.88
N PHE A 596 -0.65 1.43 29.40
CA PHE A 596 -1.87 1.37 30.20
C PHE A 596 -1.71 0.54 31.48
N THR A 597 -1.28 -0.71 31.34
CA THR A 597 -1.15 -1.65 32.47
C THR A 597 -0.03 -1.21 33.41
N ALA A 598 1.08 -0.70 32.86
CA ALA A 598 2.22 -0.22 33.64
C ALA A 598 1.89 1.02 34.48
N GLU A 599 1.11 1.95 33.94
CA GLU A 599 0.75 3.22 34.60
C GLU A 599 -0.44 3.07 35.56
N THR A 600 -1.46 2.30 35.16
CA THR A 600 -2.73 2.19 35.91
C THR A 600 -2.76 0.99 36.85
N GLY A 601 -1.96 -0.05 36.58
CA GLY A 601 -2.04 -1.36 37.24
C GLY A 601 -3.23 -2.22 36.78
N ILE A 602 -4.12 -1.71 35.93
CA ILE A 602 -5.29 -2.43 35.42
C ILE A 602 -4.82 -3.47 34.40
N GLN A 603 -5.14 -4.74 34.65
CA GLN A 603 -4.79 -5.84 33.76
C GLN A 603 -5.82 -5.95 32.62
N VAL A 604 -5.36 -6.28 31.40
CA VAL A 604 -6.22 -6.37 30.22
C VAL A 604 -6.02 -7.70 29.49
N ASN A 605 -7.13 -8.37 29.17
CA ASN A 605 -7.16 -9.54 28.30
C ASN A 605 -7.66 -9.11 26.90
N ILE A 606 -6.76 -8.98 25.93
CA ILE A 606 -7.14 -8.59 24.56
C ILE A 606 -7.35 -9.83 23.70
N ASN A 607 -8.52 -9.93 23.07
CA ASN A 607 -8.93 -11.09 22.28
C ASN A 607 -9.38 -10.66 20.87
N ILE A 608 -8.92 -11.39 19.85
CA ILE A 608 -9.32 -11.14 18.45
C ILE A 608 -10.72 -11.73 18.22
N VAL A 609 -11.65 -10.93 17.70
CA VAL A 609 -13.00 -11.37 17.31
C VAL A 609 -13.25 -10.98 15.86
N PRO A 610 -12.90 -11.85 14.89
CA PRO A 610 -12.97 -11.52 13.47
C PRO A 610 -14.41 -11.31 12.96
N ASP A 611 -15.37 -12.03 13.54
CA ASP A 611 -16.78 -11.96 13.15
C ASP A 611 -17.58 -11.11 14.15
N PRO A 612 -18.08 -9.93 13.73
CA PRO A 612 -18.93 -9.07 14.57
C PRO A 612 -20.20 -9.77 15.07
N GLN A 613 -20.70 -10.80 14.37
CA GLN A 613 -21.89 -11.57 14.81
C GLN A 613 -21.64 -12.29 16.15
N LEU A 614 -20.39 -12.59 16.49
CA LEU A 614 -20.03 -13.18 17.77
C LEU A 614 -20.29 -12.21 18.95
N LEU A 615 -20.22 -10.89 18.73
CA LEU A 615 -20.62 -9.92 19.76
C LEU A 615 -22.13 -10.02 20.04
N ILE A 616 -22.94 -10.22 18.98
CA ILE A 616 -24.39 -10.38 19.10
C ILE A 616 -24.73 -11.70 19.81
N LEU A 617 -24.15 -12.82 19.36
CA LEU A 617 -24.36 -14.15 19.96
C LEU A 617 -23.82 -14.23 21.40
N GLY A 618 -22.68 -13.62 21.67
CA GLY A 618 -22.07 -13.49 22.99
C GLY A 618 -22.98 -12.75 23.96
N ASN A 619 -23.51 -11.59 23.55
CA ASN A 619 -24.45 -10.83 24.36
C ASN A 619 -25.75 -11.61 24.66
N ILE A 620 -26.31 -12.32 23.68
CA ILE A 620 -27.50 -13.17 23.86
C ILE A 620 -27.20 -14.33 24.84
N SER A 621 -26.02 -14.93 24.76
CA SER A 621 -25.60 -16.04 25.62
C SER A 621 -25.04 -15.61 26.99
N GLY A 622 -25.00 -14.31 27.27
CA GLY A 622 -24.46 -13.76 28.52
C GLY A 622 -22.94 -13.85 28.65
N ARG A 623 -22.23 -14.06 27.54
CA ARG A 623 -20.76 -14.11 27.44
C ARG A 623 -20.27 -12.96 26.59
N GLN A 624 -20.35 -11.75 27.15
CA GLN A 624 -19.96 -10.51 26.49
C GLN A 624 -18.63 -10.01 27.09
N PRO A 625 -17.80 -9.30 26.31
CA PRO A 625 -16.62 -8.63 26.84
C PRO A 625 -17.01 -7.41 27.70
N ASP A 626 -16.04 -6.85 28.41
CA ASP A 626 -16.19 -5.56 29.06
C ASP A 626 -16.18 -4.42 28.02
N VAL A 627 -15.24 -4.49 27.08
CA VAL A 627 -15.05 -3.52 25.98
C VAL A 627 -15.01 -4.25 24.64
N ALA A 628 -15.61 -3.66 23.60
CA ALA A 628 -15.34 -4.04 22.22
C ALA A 628 -14.78 -2.87 21.42
N LEU A 629 -13.77 -3.15 20.58
CA LEU A 629 -13.13 -2.21 19.67
C LEU A 629 -13.31 -2.65 18.21
N GLY A 630 -13.22 -1.71 17.29
CA GLY A 630 -13.41 -1.92 15.84
C GLY A 630 -14.87 -2.15 15.46
N VAL A 631 -15.82 -1.62 16.24
CA VAL A 631 -17.26 -1.85 15.99
C VAL A 631 -17.77 -0.84 14.96
N ASP A 632 -18.36 -1.32 13.86
CA ASP A 632 -18.86 -0.45 12.78
C ASP A 632 -20.02 0.45 13.21
N ALA A 633 -20.12 1.64 12.60
CA ALA A 633 -21.03 2.74 12.93
C ALA A 633 -22.48 2.38 13.35
N GLY A 634 -23.12 1.42 12.67
CA GLY A 634 -24.52 1.04 12.94
C GLY A 634 -24.70 0.12 14.16
N MET A 635 -23.68 -0.67 14.49
CA MET A 635 -23.79 -1.72 15.50
C MET A 635 -23.95 -1.19 16.95
N PRO A 636 -23.30 -0.07 17.37
CA PRO A 636 -23.51 0.49 18.70
C PRO A 636 -24.98 0.85 18.96
N ILE A 637 -25.67 1.46 17.99
CA ILE A 637 -27.09 1.81 18.16
C ILE A 637 -27.97 0.55 18.18
N ASP A 638 -27.68 -0.45 17.36
CA ASP A 638 -28.38 -1.75 17.41
C ASP A 638 -28.27 -2.44 18.78
N PHE A 639 -27.13 -2.29 19.47
CA PHE A 639 -26.98 -2.79 20.85
C PHE A 639 -27.61 -1.85 21.89
N ALA A 640 -27.49 -0.54 21.73
CA ALA A 640 -28.06 0.46 22.63
C ALA A 640 -29.59 0.37 22.71
N THR A 641 -30.25 0.21 21.55
CA THR A 641 -31.71 0.02 21.45
C THR A 641 -32.22 -1.22 22.20
N ARG A 642 -31.33 -2.20 22.42
CA ARG A 642 -31.59 -3.44 23.18
C ARG A 642 -31.12 -3.37 24.64
N GLY A 643 -30.59 -2.23 25.08
CA GLY A 643 -30.07 -2.02 26.43
C GLY A 643 -28.78 -2.80 26.73
N ALA A 644 -27.99 -3.14 25.70
CA ALA A 644 -26.79 -3.96 25.84
C ALA A 644 -25.51 -3.15 26.09
N LEU A 645 -25.50 -1.85 25.80
CA LEU A 645 -24.36 -0.97 26.00
C LEU A 645 -24.56 -0.01 27.17
N THR A 646 -23.44 0.34 27.79
CA THR A 646 -23.35 1.36 28.83
C THR A 646 -23.50 2.74 28.20
N ASP A 647 -24.31 3.59 28.82
CA ASP A 647 -24.37 5.02 28.54
C ASP A 647 -23.06 5.69 29.03
N LEU A 648 -22.26 6.17 28.09
CA LEU A 648 -20.97 6.80 28.36
C LEU A 648 -21.13 8.23 28.90
N SER A 649 -22.22 8.91 28.55
CA SER A 649 -22.48 10.30 29.00
C SER A 649 -22.63 10.43 30.53
N ARG A 650 -22.87 9.31 31.22
CA ARG A 650 -22.96 9.28 32.69
C ARG A 650 -21.61 9.42 33.40
N PHE A 651 -20.48 9.20 32.70
CA PHE A 651 -19.15 9.32 33.31
C PHE A 651 -18.79 10.81 33.49
N PRO A 652 -18.28 11.23 34.67
CA PRO A 652 -18.13 12.66 34.98
C PRO A 652 -17.22 13.46 34.04
N ASP A 653 -16.28 12.79 33.38
CA ASP A 653 -15.29 13.37 32.47
C ASP A 653 -15.62 13.11 30.98
N TYR A 654 -16.82 12.59 30.67
CA TYR A 654 -17.24 12.31 29.29
C TYR A 654 -17.14 13.55 28.39
N ASP A 655 -17.64 14.69 28.83
CA ASP A 655 -17.65 15.93 28.03
C ASP A 655 -16.23 16.37 27.63
N GLU A 656 -15.22 16.15 28.48
CA GLU A 656 -13.82 16.45 28.15
C GLU A 656 -13.24 15.45 27.14
N VAL A 657 -13.61 14.17 27.25
CA VAL A 657 -13.19 13.12 26.32
C VAL A 657 -13.85 13.32 24.94
N ALA A 658 -15.11 13.73 24.91
CA ALA A 658 -15.88 13.97 23.69
C ALA A 658 -15.28 15.09 22.81
N LYS A 659 -14.62 16.11 23.40
CA LYS A 659 -13.96 17.21 22.65
C LYS A 659 -12.86 16.75 21.69
N ARG A 660 -12.38 15.50 21.83
CA ARG A 660 -11.34 14.92 20.96
C ARG A 660 -11.85 14.61 19.55
N PHE A 661 -13.17 14.49 19.37
CA PHE A 661 -13.77 13.96 18.15
C PHE A 661 -14.63 15.01 17.44
N HIS A 662 -14.84 14.78 16.14
CA HIS A 662 -15.75 15.61 15.35
C HIS A 662 -17.22 15.40 15.79
N PRO A 663 -18.04 16.46 15.96
CA PRO A 663 -19.45 16.33 16.33
C PRO A 663 -20.24 15.44 15.36
N GLY A 664 -19.96 15.53 14.06
CA GLY A 664 -20.54 14.68 13.01
C GLY A 664 -20.23 13.19 13.10
N ALA A 665 -19.13 12.82 13.76
CA ALA A 665 -18.84 11.42 14.05
C ALA A 665 -19.52 10.97 15.34
N LEU A 666 -19.46 11.82 16.39
CA LEU A 666 -20.10 11.51 17.67
C LEU A 666 -21.61 11.39 17.58
N SER A 667 -22.27 12.23 16.77
CA SER A 667 -23.73 12.22 16.62
C SER A 667 -24.29 10.89 16.13
N VAL A 668 -23.47 10.08 15.44
CA VAL A 668 -23.85 8.74 14.95
C VAL A 668 -24.07 7.76 16.10
N PHE A 669 -23.37 7.97 17.22
CA PHE A 669 -23.42 7.12 18.42
C PHE A 669 -24.37 7.65 19.50
N HIS A 670 -25.10 8.72 19.19
CA HIS A 670 -26.11 9.30 20.05
C HIS A 670 -27.46 8.61 19.82
N TYR A 671 -28.08 8.13 20.89
CA TYR A 671 -29.42 7.54 20.84
C TYR A 671 -30.17 7.80 22.13
N ASP A 672 -31.43 8.27 22.01
CA ASP A 672 -32.32 8.45 23.17
C ASP A 672 -31.68 9.31 24.29
N ARG A 673 -31.04 10.42 23.91
CA ARG A 673 -30.37 11.41 24.79
C ARG A 673 -29.14 10.88 25.53
N LYS A 674 -28.49 9.86 24.97
CA LYS A 674 -27.34 9.16 25.56
C LYS A 674 -26.32 8.83 24.49
N ASP A 675 -25.07 8.68 24.92
CA ASP A 675 -23.95 8.37 24.03
C ASP A 675 -23.39 6.99 24.35
N TYR A 676 -23.24 6.14 23.34
CA TYR A 676 -22.97 4.71 23.55
C TYR A 676 -21.61 4.22 23.03
N ALA A 677 -20.84 5.09 22.36
CA ALA A 677 -19.55 4.74 21.81
C ALA A 677 -18.61 5.95 21.71
N LEU A 678 -17.30 5.69 21.68
CA LEU A 678 -16.29 6.67 21.27
C LEU A 678 -15.71 6.31 19.90
N PRO A 679 -15.67 7.24 18.94
CA PRO A 679 -15.05 7.00 17.63
C PRO A 679 -13.58 6.57 17.76
N GLU A 680 -13.18 5.54 17.00
CA GLU A 680 -11.78 5.10 16.88
C GLU A 680 -11.16 5.56 15.57
N ILE A 681 -11.88 5.33 14.46
CA ILE A 681 -11.48 5.77 13.13
C ILE A 681 -12.59 6.58 12.47
N GLN A 682 -12.19 7.56 11.66
CA GLN A 682 -13.10 8.44 10.93
C GLN A 682 -12.60 8.66 9.49
N GLY A 683 -13.30 8.08 8.53
CA GLY A 683 -13.08 8.29 7.12
C GLY A 683 -13.32 9.74 6.67
N PHE A 684 -12.75 10.10 5.53
CA PHE A 684 -13.05 11.34 4.84
C PHE A 684 -13.06 11.08 3.34
N ASN A 685 -13.75 11.96 2.61
CA ASN A 685 -13.71 12.02 1.15
C ASN A 685 -12.95 13.28 0.72
N VAL A 686 -12.14 13.21 -0.34
CA VAL A 686 -11.43 14.36 -0.92
C VAL A 686 -11.52 14.33 -2.44
N LEU A 687 -11.36 15.49 -3.09
CA LEU A 687 -11.16 15.58 -4.52
C LEU A 687 -9.70 15.30 -4.84
N LEU A 688 -9.44 14.27 -5.64
CA LEU A 688 -8.12 13.92 -6.15
C LEU A 688 -8.01 14.33 -7.61
N TYR A 689 -6.92 14.98 -8.03
CA TYR A 689 -6.75 15.44 -9.41
C TYR A 689 -5.29 15.43 -9.91
N ARG A 690 -5.10 15.14 -11.20
CA ARG A 690 -3.82 15.17 -11.92
C ARG A 690 -3.48 16.60 -12.36
N THR A 691 -2.44 17.18 -11.76
CA THR A 691 -2.03 18.57 -12.04
C THR A 691 -1.50 18.71 -13.45
N ASP A 692 -0.70 17.76 -13.91
CA ASP A 692 -0.11 17.74 -15.25
C ASP A 692 -1.17 17.71 -16.36
N ILE A 693 -2.24 16.93 -16.17
CA ILE A 693 -3.34 16.84 -17.14
C ILE A 693 -4.23 18.08 -17.09
N LEU A 694 -4.57 18.58 -15.90
CA LEU A 694 -5.41 19.77 -15.77
C LEU A 694 -4.70 21.01 -16.35
N GLU A 695 -3.41 21.19 -16.10
CA GLU A 695 -2.61 22.27 -16.66
C GLU A 695 -2.55 22.21 -18.20
N GLN A 696 -2.38 21.02 -18.78
CA GLN A 696 -2.41 20.82 -20.23
C GLN A 696 -3.76 21.23 -20.85
N LEU A 697 -4.86 21.06 -20.11
CA LEU A 697 -6.21 21.39 -20.55
C LEU A 697 -6.62 22.83 -20.18
N GLU A 698 -5.73 23.61 -19.57
CA GLU A 698 -6.02 24.94 -19.02
C GLU A 698 -7.18 24.93 -18.01
N LEU A 699 -7.29 23.85 -17.24
CA LEU A 699 -8.30 23.62 -16.21
C LEU A 699 -7.70 23.82 -14.81
N ASN A 700 -8.53 24.31 -13.88
CA ASN A 700 -8.21 24.38 -12.45
C ASN A 700 -9.06 23.38 -11.67
N ALA A 701 -8.59 22.95 -10.50
CA ALA A 701 -9.40 22.11 -9.61
C ALA A 701 -10.74 22.80 -9.27
N PRO A 702 -11.90 22.12 -9.43
CA PRO A 702 -13.22 22.69 -9.24
C PRO A 702 -13.52 22.93 -7.75
N ASP A 703 -14.07 24.10 -7.44
CA ASP A 703 -14.47 24.46 -6.08
C ASP A 703 -15.92 24.01 -5.78
N THR A 704 -16.78 24.08 -6.80
CA THR A 704 -18.21 23.78 -6.72
C THR A 704 -18.65 22.72 -7.74
N TRP A 705 -19.81 22.09 -7.51
CA TRP A 705 -20.41 21.20 -8.52
C TRP A 705 -20.70 21.93 -9.85
N GLU A 706 -20.97 23.24 -9.82
CA GLU A 706 -21.12 24.04 -11.04
C GLU A 706 -19.80 24.18 -11.82
N ASP A 707 -18.66 24.30 -11.12
CA ASP A 707 -17.34 24.24 -11.75
C ASP A 707 -17.10 22.88 -12.41
N VAL A 708 -17.51 21.78 -11.76
CA VAL A 708 -17.44 20.43 -12.36
C VAL A 708 -18.25 20.40 -13.65
N LEU A 709 -19.50 20.87 -13.64
CA LEU A 709 -20.35 20.90 -14.84
C LEU A 709 -19.74 21.74 -15.98
N ARG A 710 -19.07 22.86 -15.66
CA ARG A 710 -18.35 23.68 -16.65
C ARG A 710 -17.09 23.01 -17.18
N MET A 711 -16.43 22.19 -16.36
CA MET A 711 -15.21 21.46 -16.71
C MET A 711 -15.50 20.23 -17.60
N LEU A 712 -16.60 19.53 -17.35
CA LEU A 712 -16.93 18.26 -18.00
C LEU A 712 -16.86 18.29 -19.54
N PRO A 713 -17.38 19.31 -20.25
CA PRO A 713 -17.25 19.38 -21.69
C PRO A 713 -15.80 19.34 -22.18
N THR A 714 -14.90 20.08 -21.52
CA THR A 714 -13.46 20.09 -21.88
C THR A 714 -12.82 18.75 -21.59
N LEU A 715 -13.09 18.13 -20.42
CA LEU A 715 -12.59 16.79 -20.11
C LEU A 715 -13.06 15.77 -21.14
N GLN A 716 -14.37 15.70 -21.40
CA GLN A 716 -14.98 14.70 -22.29
C GLN A 716 -14.56 14.90 -23.76
N GLN A 717 -14.43 16.14 -24.24
CA GLN A 717 -13.88 16.43 -25.57
C GLN A 717 -12.42 16.00 -25.70
N ASN A 718 -11.67 16.02 -24.61
CA ASN A 718 -10.32 15.47 -24.51
C ASN A 718 -10.31 14.03 -24.00
N GLY A 719 -11.49 13.40 -23.93
CA GLY A 719 -11.81 12.02 -23.53
C GLY A 719 -11.32 11.57 -22.16
N PHE A 720 -11.14 12.52 -21.28
CA PHE A 720 -11.06 12.32 -19.85
C PHE A 720 -12.46 12.32 -19.23
N ASP A 721 -12.56 11.81 -18.00
CA ASP A 721 -13.78 11.87 -17.19
C ASP A 721 -13.54 12.41 -15.78
N PHE A 722 -14.66 12.69 -15.11
CA PHE A 722 -14.72 12.95 -13.68
C PHE A 722 -15.33 11.75 -12.96
N TYR A 723 -14.73 11.34 -11.85
CA TYR A 723 -15.27 10.26 -11.02
C TYR A 723 -15.96 10.77 -9.76
N ILE A 724 -17.11 10.17 -9.47
CA ILE A 724 -17.74 10.16 -8.16
C ILE A 724 -18.17 8.72 -7.85
N PRO A 725 -18.17 8.28 -6.59
CA PRO A 725 -18.72 6.98 -6.22
C PRO A 725 -20.22 6.93 -6.62
N PRO A 726 -20.65 6.04 -7.54
CA PRO A 726 -21.99 6.13 -8.11
C PRO A 726 -23.13 6.05 -7.08
N LYS A 727 -22.88 5.33 -5.99
CA LYS A 727 -23.84 5.09 -4.89
C LYS A 727 -23.75 6.08 -3.74
N ASP A 728 -22.86 7.07 -3.80
CA ASP A 728 -22.73 8.06 -2.73
C ASP A 728 -23.62 9.29 -2.98
N GLY A 729 -24.88 9.20 -2.56
CA GLY A 729 -25.85 10.30 -2.64
C GLY A 729 -25.78 11.30 -1.47
N LEU A 730 -25.01 11.00 -0.42
CA LEU A 730 -24.99 11.77 0.82
C LEU A 730 -24.54 13.22 0.61
N PRO A 731 -23.43 13.49 -0.11
CA PRO A 731 -23.00 14.88 -0.36
C PRO A 731 -24.08 15.70 -1.07
N PHE A 732 -24.75 15.13 -2.08
CA PHE A 732 -25.78 15.84 -2.84
C PHE A 732 -27.00 16.20 -1.99
N LEU A 733 -27.46 15.28 -1.13
CA LEU A 733 -28.60 15.52 -0.25
C LEU A 733 -28.26 16.58 0.82
N TYR A 734 -27.15 16.41 1.55
CA TYR A 734 -26.81 17.34 2.62
C TYR A 734 -26.37 18.73 2.13
N GLN A 735 -25.68 18.82 0.99
CA GLN A 735 -25.26 20.12 0.45
C GLN A 735 -26.43 20.94 -0.10
N GLN A 736 -27.54 20.29 -0.48
CA GLN A 736 -28.82 20.97 -0.78
C GLN A 736 -29.62 21.35 0.48
N GLY A 737 -29.14 20.99 1.67
CA GLY A 737 -29.79 21.31 2.95
C GLY A 737 -30.84 20.30 3.40
N ALA A 738 -30.94 19.13 2.74
CA ALA A 738 -31.87 18.08 3.14
C ALA A 738 -31.44 17.42 4.46
N SER A 739 -32.40 16.78 5.14
CA SER A 739 -32.15 15.89 6.27
C SER A 739 -32.64 14.48 5.93
N TYR A 740 -31.96 13.46 6.46
CA TYR A 740 -32.39 12.06 6.27
C TYR A 740 -33.60 11.72 7.14
N TYR A 741 -33.65 12.27 8.36
CA TYR A 741 -34.70 12.00 9.32
C TYR A 741 -35.17 13.30 9.98
N THR A 742 -36.40 13.28 10.48
CA THR A 742 -36.94 14.34 11.34
C THR A 742 -36.18 14.41 12.66
N ALA A 743 -36.16 15.59 13.30
CA ALA A 743 -35.42 15.80 14.54
C ALA A 743 -35.90 14.88 15.70
N ASP A 744 -37.16 14.47 15.66
CA ASP A 744 -37.75 13.51 16.60
C ASP A 744 -37.42 12.04 16.29
N GLY A 745 -36.72 11.77 15.18
CA GLY A 745 -36.30 10.46 14.71
C GLY A 745 -37.44 9.52 14.32
N LEU A 746 -38.68 10.03 14.14
CA LEU A 746 -39.85 9.19 13.88
C LEU A 746 -40.14 8.98 12.39
N TYR A 747 -39.66 9.86 11.52
CA TYR A 747 -39.94 9.80 10.09
C TYR A 747 -38.68 10.08 9.27
N SER A 748 -38.66 9.55 8.05
CA SER A 748 -37.79 10.05 6.99
C SER A 748 -38.11 11.51 6.71
N ALA A 749 -37.09 12.34 6.51
CA ALA A 749 -37.23 13.74 6.06
C ALA A 749 -36.87 13.91 4.57
N LEU A 750 -36.77 12.80 3.84
CA LEU A 750 -36.39 12.78 2.43
C LEU A 750 -37.55 13.07 1.46
N ASP A 751 -38.73 13.45 1.96
CA ASP A 751 -39.87 13.96 1.19
C ASP A 751 -39.79 15.48 0.92
N SER A 752 -38.76 16.16 1.41
CA SER A 752 -38.56 17.59 1.18
C SER A 752 -38.17 17.91 -0.27
N GLU A 753 -38.40 19.16 -0.68
CA GLU A 753 -38.00 19.61 -2.03
C GLU A 753 -36.48 19.64 -2.18
N GLU A 754 -35.74 19.98 -1.12
CA GLU A 754 -34.27 19.94 -1.06
C GLU A 754 -33.75 18.50 -1.25
N ALA A 755 -34.41 17.51 -0.64
CA ALA A 755 -34.05 16.10 -0.81
C ALA A 755 -34.26 15.64 -2.26
N LEU A 756 -35.36 16.06 -2.88
CA LEU A 756 -35.59 15.76 -4.29
C LEU A 756 -34.57 16.46 -5.20
N GLN A 757 -34.25 17.73 -4.97
CA GLN A 757 -33.23 18.45 -5.75
C GLN A 757 -31.85 17.79 -5.62
N GLY A 758 -31.47 17.36 -4.42
CA GLY A 758 -30.24 16.60 -4.20
C GLY A 758 -30.25 15.25 -4.93
N PHE A 759 -31.37 14.53 -4.90
CA PHE A 759 -31.52 13.27 -5.61
C PHE A 759 -31.51 13.43 -7.14
N GLU A 760 -32.15 14.48 -7.67
CA GLU A 760 -32.11 14.82 -9.10
C GLU A 760 -30.69 15.19 -9.52
N GLN A 761 -30.01 16.08 -8.79
CA GLN A 761 -28.62 16.43 -9.06
C GLN A 761 -27.71 15.19 -9.07
N TRP A 762 -27.83 14.33 -8.06
CA TRP A 762 -27.05 13.09 -7.95
C TRP A 762 -27.28 12.16 -9.15
N THR A 763 -28.54 11.94 -9.55
CA THR A 763 -28.87 11.05 -10.66
C THR A 763 -28.55 11.66 -12.03
N ASP A 764 -28.64 12.99 -12.17
CA ASP A 764 -28.31 13.73 -13.39
C ASP A 764 -26.81 13.68 -13.72
N MET A 765 -25.92 13.57 -12.73
CA MET A 765 -24.48 13.33 -12.98
C MET A 765 -24.26 12.15 -13.95
N PHE A 766 -25.07 11.10 -13.82
CA PHE A 766 -24.97 9.89 -14.65
C PHE A 766 -25.92 9.91 -15.84
N ASN A 767 -27.11 10.49 -15.69
CA ASN A 767 -28.14 10.48 -16.73
C ASN A 767 -27.95 11.57 -17.79
N LEU A 768 -27.62 12.78 -17.35
CA LEU A 768 -27.50 13.96 -18.21
C LEU A 768 -26.03 14.22 -18.57
N TYR A 769 -25.15 14.19 -17.57
CA TYR A 769 -23.73 14.54 -17.75
C TYR A 769 -22.83 13.34 -18.09
N GLN A 770 -23.42 12.14 -18.17
CA GLN A 770 -22.79 10.92 -18.65
C GLN A 770 -21.51 10.51 -17.90
N MET A 771 -21.41 10.83 -16.61
CA MET A 771 -20.34 10.28 -15.77
C MET A 771 -20.40 8.74 -15.73
N PRO A 772 -19.25 8.06 -15.54
CA PRO A 772 -19.20 6.60 -15.45
C PRO A 772 -20.11 6.04 -14.36
N LYS A 773 -20.98 5.08 -14.70
CA LYS A 773 -21.94 4.47 -13.77
C LYS A 773 -21.34 3.35 -12.92
N GLU A 774 -20.23 2.79 -13.39
CA GLU A 774 -19.46 1.73 -12.74
C GLU A 774 -18.01 2.07 -13.02
N VAL A 775 -17.15 2.06 -12.00
CA VAL A 775 -15.69 2.16 -12.17
C VAL A 775 -15.10 1.12 -11.23
N PRO A 776 -14.61 -0.02 -11.75
CA PRO A 776 -14.10 -1.10 -10.90
C PRO A 776 -12.95 -0.66 -9.99
N SER A 777 -12.09 0.23 -10.49
CA SER A 777 -10.99 0.81 -9.74
C SER A 777 -10.70 2.21 -10.25
N PHE A 778 -11.16 3.24 -9.53
CA PHE A 778 -10.78 4.63 -9.84
C PHE A 778 -9.27 4.79 -9.81
N TYR A 779 -8.62 4.16 -8.83
CA TYR A 779 -7.17 4.18 -8.67
C TYR A 779 -6.41 3.81 -9.96
N SER A 780 -6.75 2.69 -10.60
CA SER A 780 -6.11 2.27 -11.86
C SER A 780 -6.29 3.29 -12.99
N HIS A 781 -7.50 3.84 -13.12
CA HIS A 781 -7.81 4.85 -14.14
C HIS A 781 -7.10 6.19 -13.87
N PHE A 782 -7.05 6.62 -12.62
CA PHE A 782 -6.31 7.82 -12.21
C PHE A 782 -4.81 7.69 -12.50
N ARG A 783 -4.25 6.51 -12.25
CA ARG A 783 -2.85 6.18 -12.54
C ARG A 783 -2.53 6.22 -14.03
N ILE A 784 -3.38 5.61 -14.86
CA ILE A 784 -3.25 5.64 -16.33
C ILE A 784 -3.49 7.07 -16.87
N GLY A 785 -4.33 7.84 -16.19
CA GLY A 785 -4.64 9.24 -16.49
C GLY A 785 -5.92 9.45 -17.29
N ASP A 786 -6.70 8.41 -17.59
CA ASP A 786 -7.94 8.53 -18.38
C ASP A 786 -9.14 9.04 -17.55
N ILE A 787 -9.09 8.88 -16.23
CA ILE A 787 -9.96 9.59 -15.28
C ILE A 787 -9.07 10.44 -14.36
N PRO A 788 -8.65 11.64 -14.80
CA PRO A 788 -7.63 12.43 -14.13
C PRO A 788 -8.13 13.17 -12.88
N ILE A 789 -9.43 13.09 -12.57
CA ILE A 789 -10.03 13.82 -11.46
C ILE A 789 -11.25 13.08 -10.89
N GLY A 790 -11.41 13.09 -9.56
CA GLY A 790 -12.60 12.54 -8.92
C GLY A 790 -12.64 12.62 -7.41
N VAL A 791 -13.82 12.37 -6.83
CA VAL A 791 -14.02 12.29 -5.39
C VAL A 791 -13.71 10.88 -4.91
N VAL A 792 -12.85 10.75 -3.90
CA VAL A 792 -12.36 9.47 -3.40
C VAL A 792 -12.35 9.42 -1.88
N ASP A 793 -12.40 8.21 -1.34
CA ASP A 793 -12.28 7.96 0.09
C ASP A 793 -10.82 7.93 0.56
N PHE A 794 -10.64 7.88 1.88
CA PHE A 794 -9.35 7.72 2.54
C PHE A 794 -8.50 6.57 1.98
N ASN A 795 -9.10 5.40 1.74
CA ASN A 795 -8.35 4.22 1.28
C ASN A 795 -7.78 4.42 -0.13
N THR A 796 -8.59 4.97 -1.03
CA THR A 796 -8.16 5.27 -2.41
C THR A 796 -7.09 6.37 -2.42
N TYR A 797 -7.19 7.37 -1.54
CA TYR A 797 -6.12 8.37 -1.32
C TYR A 797 -4.81 7.71 -0.90
N LEU A 798 -4.82 6.82 0.11
CA LEU A 798 -3.62 6.08 0.52
C LEU A 798 -3.05 5.24 -0.63
N GLN A 799 -3.94 4.60 -1.40
CA GLN A 799 -3.54 3.77 -2.53
C GLN A 799 -2.77 4.58 -3.57
N VAL A 800 -3.26 5.77 -3.94
CA VAL A 800 -2.53 6.69 -4.84
C VAL A 800 -1.22 7.15 -4.23
N GLN A 801 -1.23 7.57 -2.97
CA GLN A 801 -0.05 8.08 -2.28
C GLN A 801 1.11 7.08 -2.22
N PHE A 802 0.83 5.79 -2.05
CA PHE A 802 1.86 4.79 -1.75
C PHE A 802 2.06 3.73 -2.83
N ALA A 803 1.06 3.46 -3.66
CA ALA A 803 1.17 2.45 -4.71
C ALA A 803 1.36 3.03 -6.12
N ALA A 804 1.27 4.35 -6.33
CA ALA A 804 1.52 5.01 -7.61
C ALA A 804 2.73 5.98 -7.55
N PRO A 805 3.94 5.48 -7.28
CA PRO A 805 5.12 6.32 -7.10
C PRO A 805 5.47 7.16 -8.33
N GLU A 806 5.15 6.69 -9.53
CA GLU A 806 5.37 7.40 -10.81
C GLU A 806 4.48 8.64 -11.00
N LEU A 807 3.45 8.82 -10.19
CA LEU A 807 2.61 10.02 -10.20
C LEU A 807 3.11 11.10 -9.22
N ALA A 808 4.17 10.85 -8.46
CA ALA A 808 4.66 11.80 -7.46
C ALA A 808 4.85 13.21 -8.06
N GLY A 809 4.31 14.23 -7.39
CA GLY A 809 4.37 15.63 -7.86
C GLY A 809 3.41 15.98 -9.02
N ARG A 810 2.72 14.99 -9.59
CA ARG A 810 1.80 15.15 -10.74
C ARG A 810 0.32 15.09 -10.35
N TRP A 811 0.03 15.08 -9.07
CA TRP A 811 -1.33 15.15 -8.55
C TRP A 811 -1.37 15.88 -7.21
N LYS A 812 -2.57 16.33 -6.86
CA LYS A 812 -2.88 16.98 -5.59
C LYS A 812 -4.28 16.59 -5.14
N ILE A 813 -4.60 16.93 -3.89
CA ILE A 813 -5.98 16.88 -3.38
C ILE A 813 -6.54 18.27 -3.11
N ALA A 814 -7.87 18.35 -3.02
CA ALA A 814 -8.64 19.49 -2.56
C ALA A 814 -9.89 18.98 -1.79
N PRO A 815 -10.59 19.84 -1.04
CA PRO A 815 -11.94 19.51 -0.56
C PRO A 815 -12.87 19.10 -1.70
N ILE A 816 -13.87 18.26 -1.41
CA ILE A 816 -14.83 17.81 -2.43
C ILE A 816 -15.63 19.00 -2.97
N PRO A 817 -16.03 19.03 -4.26
CA PRO A 817 -16.86 20.11 -4.79
C PRO A 817 -18.09 20.35 -3.92
N GLY A 818 -18.36 21.61 -3.61
CA GLY A 818 -19.48 22.01 -2.76
C GLY A 818 -20.62 22.68 -3.51
N MET A 819 -21.63 23.09 -2.74
CA MET A 819 -22.72 23.95 -3.22
C MET A 819 -22.51 25.38 -2.72
N LYS A 820 -22.47 26.34 -3.64
CA LYS A 820 -22.36 27.76 -3.32
C LYS A 820 -23.71 28.30 -2.85
N GLN A 821 -23.73 28.84 -1.64
CA GLN A 821 -24.90 29.45 -1.02
C GLN A 821 -25.05 30.92 -1.44
N ALA A 822 -26.22 31.50 -1.19
CA ALA A 822 -26.53 32.89 -1.53
C ALA A 822 -25.59 33.91 -0.82
N ASP A 823 -25.03 33.54 0.34
CA ASP A 823 -24.07 34.35 1.09
C ASP A 823 -22.62 34.21 0.59
N GLY A 824 -22.39 33.39 -0.44
CA GLY A 824 -21.07 33.12 -1.02
C GLY A 824 -20.29 32.00 -0.35
N THR A 825 -20.79 31.41 0.74
CA THR A 825 -20.17 30.23 1.36
C THR A 825 -20.31 29.01 0.46
N VAL A 826 -19.34 28.09 0.51
CA VAL A 826 -19.39 26.81 -0.22
C VAL A 826 -19.57 25.69 0.78
N VAL A 827 -20.76 25.08 0.76
CA VAL A 827 -21.14 24.00 1.67
C VAL A 827 -20.66 22.66 1.10
N ARG A 828 -19.93 21.87 1.91
CA ARG A 828 -19.25 20.63 1.48
C ARG A 828 -19.57 19.42 2.34
N TRP A 829 -20.79 19.36 2.89
CA TRP A 829 -21.20 18.24 3.73
C TRP A 829 -20.88 16.90 3.06
N ALA A 830 -20.18 16.04 3.80
CA ALA A 830 -19.76 14.71 3.36
C ALA A 830 -19.59 13.77 4.57
N GLY A 831 -19.82 12.48 4.36
CA GLY A 831 -19.63 11.43 5.36
C GLY A 831 -18.34 10.66 5.15
N GLY A 832 -18.25 9.50 5.80
CA GLY A 832 -17.12 8.59 5.69
C GLY A 832 -17.22 7.46 6.71
N ALA A 833 -16.55 6.34 6.44
CA ALA A 833 -16.61 5.16 7.30
C ALA A 833 -16.23 5.48 8.77
N LEU A 834 -17.00 4.94 9.72
CA LEU A 834 -16.76 5.10 11.16
C LEU A 834 -16.69 3.74 11.84
N GLN A 835 -15.73 3.60 12.76
CA GLN A 835 -15.74 2.52 13.74
C GLN A 835 -15.50 3.10 15.13
N ALA A 836 -15.96 2.41 16.15
CA ALA A 836 -15.94 2.90 17.52
C ALA A 836 -15.70 1.78 18.55
N GLY A 837 -15.28 2.23 19.73
CA GLY A 837 -15.19 1.40 20.92
C GLY A 837 -16.43 1.57 21.80
N VAL A 838 -16.90 0.48 22.40
CA VAL A 838 -18.12 0.42 23.23
C VAL A 838 -17.85 -0.31 24.55
N ILE A 839 -18.64 0.02 25.58
CA ILE A 839 -18.64 -0.69 26.86
C ILE A 839 -19.97 -1.41 27.03
N PHE A 840 -19.93 -2.69 27.41
CA PHE A 840 -21.17 -3.45 27.59
C PHE A 840 -21.81 -3.26 28.97
N GLN A 841 -23.14 -3.14 28.99
CA GLN A 841 -23.94 -2.80 30.18
C GLN A 841 -23.88 -3.81 31.33
N LYS A 842 -23.60 -5.09 31.05
CA LYS A 842 -23.49 -6.14 32.09
C LYS A 842 -22.06 -6.34 32.61
N SER A 843 -21.09 -5.57 32.12
CA SER A 843 -19.75 -5.57 32.70
C SER A 843 -19.83 -5.17 34.18
N GLU A 844 -19.11 -5.88 35.06
CA GLU A 844 -18.94 -5.48 36.45
C GLU A 844 -17.75 -4.51 36.63
N LYS A 845 -16.95 -4.32 35.56
CA LYS A 845 -15.69 -3.55 35.54
C LYS A 845 -15.82 -2.25 34.73
N GLN A 846 -16.98 -1.60 34.80
CA GLN A 846 -17.30 -0.45 33.94
C GLN A 846 -16.38 0.76 34.15
N SER A 847 -15.84 0.94 35.36
CA SER A 847 -14.87 2.02 35.63
C SER A 847 -13.53 1.74 34.93
N ASP A 848 -13.00 0.53 35.06
CA ASP A 848 -11.73 0.12 34.45
C ASP A 848 -11.86 0.09 32.91
N ALA A 849 -13.00 -0.38 32.40
CA ALA A 849 -13.34 -0.33 30.99
C ALA A 849 -13.39 1.11 30.45
N TRP A 850 -13.89 2.07 31.24
CA TRP A 850 -13.89 3.48 30.87
C TRP A 850 -12.49 4.08 30.85
N GLU A 851 -11.66 3.78 31.86
CA GLU A 851 -10.24 4.18 31.85
C GLU A 851 -9.50 3.63 30.63
N PHE A 852 -9.74 2.37 30.27
CA PHE A 852 -9.17 1.76 29.08
C PHE A 852 -9.62 2.47 27.79
N LEU A 853 -10.91 2.75 27.64
CA LEU A 853 -11.42 3.40 26.43
C LEU A 853 -10.93 4.86 26.30
N LYS A 854 -10.80 5.59 27.42
CA LYS A 854 -10.18 6.92 27.47
C LYS A 854 -8.72 6.90 27.09
N TRP A 855 -7.96 5.92 27.59
CA TRP A 855 -6.55 5.73 27.24
C TRP A 855 -6.41 5.38 25.77
N TRP A 856 -7.19 4.41 25.29
CA TRP A 856 -7.13 3.94 23.91
C TRP A 856 -7.35 5.08 22.93
N THR A 857 -8.37 5.90 23.17
CA THR A 857 -8.72 7.05 22.32
C THR A 857 -7.97 8.34 22.64
N SER A 858 -6.98 8.30 23.53
CA SER A 858 -6.17 9.47 23.88
C SER A 858 -5.26 9.90 22.73
N THR A 859 -4.86 11.18 22.73
CA THR A 859 -4.01 11.73 21.67
C THR A 859 -2.68 11.00 21.57
N ASP A 860 -2.03 10.76 22.71
CA ASP A 860 -0.73 10.09 22.77
C ASP A 860 -0.80 8.64 22.31
N THR A 861 -1.80 7.87 22.80
CA THR A 861 -1.98 6.47 22.40
C THR A 861 -2.32 6.34 20.93
N GLN A 862 -3.24 7.16 20.40
CA GLN A 862 -3.64 7.10 18.99
C GLN A 862 -2.51 7.52 18.05
N ARG A 863 -1.71 8.54 18.42
CA ARG A 863 -0.52 8.93 17.66
C ARG A 863 0.53 7.82 17.68
N ARG A 864 0.82 7.26 18.85
CA ARG A 864 1.80 6.18 19.00
C ARG A 864 1.38 4.94 18.23
N PHE A 865 0.13 4.50 18.39
CA PHE A 865 -0.43 3.38 17.64
C PHE A 865 -0.34 3.59 16.13
N GLY A 866 -0.72 4.78 15.64
CA GLY A 866 -0.66 5.11 14.23
C GLY A 866 0.77 5.07 13.67
N ASN A 867 1.75 5.59 14.41
CA ASN A 867 3.15 5.52 14.02
C ASN A 867 3.71 4.09 14.08
N ASP A 868 3.37 3.32 15.11
CA ASP A 868 3.89 1.97 15.32
C ASP A 868 3.33 1.00 14.26
N ILE A 869 2.03 1.07 13.95
CA ILE A 869 1.44 0.22 12.90
C ILE A 869 1.98 0.59 11.52
N GLU A 870 2.16 1.87 11.21
CA GLU A 870 2.73 2.35 9.95
C GLU A 870 4.20 1.93 9.80
N ALA A 871 4.99 2.05 10.88
CA ALA A 871 6.39 1.63 10.90
C ALA A 871 6.53 0.11 10.72
N LEU A 872 5.65 -0.67 11.34
CA LEU A 872 5.73 -2.13 11.29
C LEU A 872 5.22 -2.70 9.96
N TYR A 873 4.12 -2.20 9.43
CA TYR A 873 3.41 -2.84 8.32
C TYR A 873 3.43 -2.02 7.03
N GLY A 874 4.02 -0.83 7.07
CA GLY A 874 4.18 0.06 5.95
C GLY A 874 3.18 1.20 5.92
N PRO A 875 3.44 2.22 5.10
CA PRO A 875 2.60 3.42 4.95
C PRO A 875 1.14 3.13 4.56
N GLU A 876 0.86 2.00 3.92
CA GLU A 876 -0.50 1.56 3.59
C GLU A 876 -1.37 1.23 4.83
N TYR A 877 -0.75 0.99 5.99
CA TYR A 877 -1.43 0.77 7.28
C TYR A 877 -1.71 2.07 8.06
N ARG A 878 -1.55 3.24 7.42
CA ARG A 878 -1.76 4.53 8.06
C ARG A 878 -3.08 4.56 8.82
N TRP A 879 -2.98 4.90 10.10
CA TRP A 879 -4.11 4.88 11.00
C TRP A 879 -4.93 6.16 10.89
N ASN A 880 -6.18 6.04 10.42
CA ASN A 880 -7.08 7.18 10.29
C ASN A 880 -7.87 7.44 11.58
N THR A 881 -7.15 7.85 12.64
CA THR A 881 -7.73 8.08 13.96
C THR A 881 -8.82 9.15 13.94
N ALA A 882 -9.92 8.88 14.67
CA ALA A 882 -10.98 9.86 14.88
C ALA A 882 -10.62 10.95 15.91
N ASN A 883 -9.51 10.78 16.66
CA ASN A 883 -9.01 11.82 17.54
C ASN A 883 -8.35 12.92 16.70
N MET A 884 -8.96 14.10 16.65
CA MET A 884 -8.59 15.17 15.72
C MET A 884 -7.24 15.82 16.03
N GLU A 885 -6.77 15.73 17.27
CA GLU A 885 -5.42 16.19 17.63
C GLU A 885 -4.35 15.16 17.28
N ALA A 886 -4.61 13.86 17.51
CA ALA A 886 -3.71 12.80 17.08
C ALA A 886 -3.62 12.76 15.55
N PHE A 887 -4.74 12.93 14.85
CA PHE A 887 -4.82 12.98 13.39
C PHE A 887 -3.83 13.99 12.82
N LYS A 888 -3.78 15.22 13.34
CA LYS A 888 -2.86 16.28 12.88
C LYS A 888 -1.39 15.98 13.14
N GLN A 889 -1.09 15.11 14.12
CA GLN A 889 0.28 14.75 14.52
C GLN A 889 0.83 13.52 13.77
N LEU A 890 -0.01 12.84 12.98
CA LEU A 890 0.41 11.73 12.13
C LEU A 890 1.11 12.25 10.85
N PRO A 891 1.92 11.42 10.15
CA PRO A 891 2.80 11.85 9.07
C PRO A 891 2.08 12.12 7.71
N TRP A 892 1.08 13.00 7.69
CA TRP A 892 0.39 13.47 6.47
C TRP A 892 1.21 14.50 5.68
N PRO A 893 1.28 14.45 4.34
CA PRO A 893 1.84 15.57 3.55
C PRO A 893 1.18 16.89 3.96
N GLU A 894 1.95 17.96 4.14
CA GLU A 894 1.45 19.20 4.76
C GLU A 894 0.33 19.87 3.95
N GLN A 895 0.49 19.93 2.62
CA GLN A 895 -0.52 20.46 1.71
C GLN A 895 -1.81 19.62 1.73
N ASP A 896 -1.68 18.30 1.88
CA ASP A 896 -2.81 17.38 1.97
C ASP A 896 -3.53 17.54 3.30
N LEU A 897 -2.80 17.63 4.41
CA LEU A 897 -3.38 17.83 5.74
C LEU A 897 -4.22 19.09 5.81
N LYS A 898 -3.80 20.16 5.11
CA LYS A 898 -4.60 21.39 4.98
C LYS A 898 -5.93 21.12 4.26
N SER A 899 -5.89 20.48 3.09
CA SER A 899 -7.09 20.19 2.29
C SER A 899 -8.04 19.22 3.02
N ILE A 900 -7.50 18.19 3.67
CA ILE A 900 -8.27 17.25 4.50
C ILE A 900 -8.86 17.99 5.69
N GLY A 901 -8.09 18.85 6.36
CA GLY A 901 -8.55 19.66 7.48
C GLY A 901 -9.71 20.58 7.11
N GLU A 902 -9.66 21.23 5.94
CA GLU A 902 -10.76 22.04 5.40
C GLU A 902 -12.01 21.19 5.14
N GLN A 903 -11.84 20.00 4.57
CA GLN A 903 -12.95 19.09 4.28
C GLN A 903 -13.56 18.48 5.55
N LEU A 904 -12.75 18.14 6.55
CA LEU A 904 -13.19 17.56 7.81
C LEU A 904 -14.09 18.50 8.62
N GLN A 905 -14.01 19.82 8.43
CA GLN A 905 -14.96 20.76 9.06
C GLN A 905 -16.41 20.49 8.64
N TRP A 906 -16.60 19.88 7.47
CA TRP A 906 -17.90 19.55 6.88
C TRP A 906 -18.26 18.07 7.04
N TYR A 907 -17.63 17.37 8.00
CA TYR A 907 -17.93 15.97 8.22
C TYR A 907 -19.31 15.79 8.87
N LYS A 908 -20.20 15.04 8.20
CA LYS A 908 -21.55 14.74 8.67
C LYS A 908 -22.01 13.41 8.09
N GLU A 909 -22.25 12.45 8.99
CA GLU A 909 -22.70 11.11 8.63
C GLU A 909 -24.19 10.93 8.99
N VAL A 910 -24.85 9.97 8.33
CA VAL A 910 -26.27 9.68 8.54
C VAL A 910 -26.50 9.13 9.96
N PRO A 911 -27.37 9.75 10.78
CA PRO A 911 -27.72 9.23 12.10
C PRO A 911 -28.27 7.81 12.04
N GLN A 912 -27.93 6.99 13.04
CA GLN A 912 -28.41 5.61 13.11
C GLN A 912 -29.69 5.52 13.94
N LEU A 913 -30.71 4.87 13.38
CA LEU A 913 -32.05 4.75 13.97
C LEU A 913 -32.54 3.29 13.90
N PRO A 914 -33.46 2.87 14.79
CA PRO A 914 -34.20 1.64 14.59
C PRO A 914 -34.90 1.61 13.22
N GLY A 915 -34.43 0.74 12.31
CA GLY A 915 -34.94 0.68 10.93
C GLY A 915 -34.14 1.48 9.91
N GLY A 916 -33.20 2.32 10.33
CA GLY A 916 -32.43 3.22 9.45
C GLY A 916 -31.56 2.50 8.42
N TYR A 917 -31.19 1.24 8.67
CA TYR A 917 -30.48 0.37 7.71
C TYR A 917 -31.24 0.18 6.38
N PHE A 918 -32.56 0.40 6.35
CA PHE A 918 -33.35 0.39 5.11
C PHE A 918 -33.18 1.66 4.29
N THR A 919 -32.87 2.80 4.90
CA THR A 919 -32.79 4.10 4.22
C THR A 919 -31.75 4.09 3.10
N GLY A 920 -30.49 3.74 3.41
CA GLY A 920 -29.44 3.62 2.40
C GLY A 920 -29.80 2.61 1.29
N ARG A 921 -30.31 1.43 1.68
CA ARG A 921 -30.72 0.39 0.72
C ARG A 921 -31.80 0.87 -0.27
N TYR A 922 -32.80 1.60 0.21
CA TYR A 922 -33.88 2.09 -0.66
C TYR A 922 -33.45 3.28 -1.52
N LEU A 923 -32.49 4.10 -1.06
CA LEU A 923 -31.82 5.08 -1.91
C LEU A 923 -31.00 4.42 -3.02
N ASP A 924 -30.29 3.32 -2.74
CA ASP A 924 -29.57 2.56 -3.78
C ASP A 924 -30.51 1.96 -4.83
N ILE A 925 -31.65 1.41 -4.39
CA ILE A 925 -32.71 0.91 -5.25
C ILE A 925 -33.32 2.05 -6.07
N ALA A 926 -33.57 3.20 -5.44
CA ALA A 926 -34.10 4.39 -6.10
C ALA A 926 -33.15 4.86 -7.20
N TRP A 927 -31.85 4.97 -6.89
CA TRP A 927 -30.82 5.31 -7.87
C TRP A 927 -30.79 4.32 -9.03
N ASN A 928 -30.85 3.01 -8.77
CA ASN A 928 -30.87 1.99 -9.84
C ASN A 928 -32.07 2.19 -10.79
N LYS A 929 -33.25 2.42 -10.22
CA LYS A 929 -34.47 2.67 -11.00
C LYS A 929 -34.35 3.93 -11.87
N VAL A 930 -33.71 4.98 -11.39
CA VAL A 930 -33.58 6.25 -12.13
C VAL A 930 -32.44 6.20 -13.16
N VAL A 931 -31.26 5.70 -12.77
CA VAL A 931 -30.06 5.75 -13.61
C VAL A 931 -30.00 4.59 -14.61
N LEU A 932 -30.41 3.39 -14.20
CA LEU A 932 -30.36 2.18 -15.03
C LEU A 932 -31.69 1.91 -15.75
N GLU A 933 -32.82 2.04 -15.04
CA GLU A 933 -34.15 1.77 -15.62
C GLU A 933 -34.83 3.03 -16.19
N LYS A 934 -34.20 4.20 -16.10
CA LYS A 934 -34.69 5.49 -16.64
C LYS A 934 -36.09 5.88 -16.15
N LYS A 935 -36.43 5.52 -14.91
CA LYS A 935 -37.68 5.91 -14.25
C LYS A 935 -37.63 7.36 -13.78
N ASN A 936 -38.81 7.97 -13.65
CA ASN A 936 -38.94 9.34 -13.17
C ASN A 936 -38.43 9.47 -11.72
N PRO A 937 -37.51 10.43 -11.43
CA PRO A 937 -36.87 10.55 -10.12
C PRO A 937 -37.86 10.84 -9.00
N ARG A 938 -38.80 11.77 -9.21
CA ARG A 938 -39.82 12.13 -8.21
C ARG A 938 -40.68 10.94 -7.78
N VAL A 939 -41.24 10.20 -8.74
CA VAL A 939 -42.09 9.02 -8.45
C VAL A 939 -41.31 7.94 -7.70
N VAL A 940 -40.05 7.72 -8.09
CA VAL A 940 -39.19 6.71 -7.44
C VAL A 940 -38.83 7.14 -6.02
N MET A 941 -38.53 8.42 -5.79
CA MET A 941 -38.20 8.96 -4.48
C MET A 941 -39.40 8.89 -3.53
N GLU A 942 -40.59 9.29 -3.98
CA GLU A 942 -41.84 9.17 -3.20
C GLU A 942 -42.09 7.72 -2.74
N GLN A 943 -41.89 6.75 -3.64
CA GLN A 943 -42.01 5.33 -3.31
C GLN A 943 -40.95 4.89 -2.29
N ALA A 944 -39.70 5.33 -2.47
CA ALA A 944 -38.61 5.01 -1.54
C ALA A 944 -38.91 5.54 -0.13
N VAL A 945 -39.37 6.79 -0.02
CA VAL A 945 -39.76 7.40 1.27
C VAL A 945 -40.90 6.61 1.94
N ALA A 946 -41.92 6.21 1.18
CA ALA A 946 -43.02 5.41 1.70
C ALA A 946 -42.55 4.05 2.25
N ASP A 947 -41.63 3.39 1.56
CA ASP A 947 -41.08 2.09 2.00
C ASP A 947 -40.12 2.24 3.20
N ILE A 948 -39.33 3.32 3.25
CA ILE A 948 -38.48 3.67 4.39
C ILE A 948 -39.34 3.91 5.63
N ASN A 949 -40.35 4.77 5.54
CA ASN A 949 -41.24 5.09 6.66
C ASN A 949 -41.97 3.84 7.17
N ARG A 950 -42.36 2.91 6.29
CA ARG A 950 -42.97 1.63 6.70
C ARG A 950 -42.02 0.78 7.55
N GLU A 951 -40.74 0.70 7.20
CA GLU A 951 -39.76 -0.04 8.01
C GLU A 951 -39.43 0.68 9.32
N LEU A 952 -39.27 2.01 9.29
CA LEU A 952 -39.07 2.82 10.50
C LEU A 952 -40.22 2.60 11.48
N GLU A 953 -41.47 2.70 11.02
CA GLU A 953 -42.65 2.46 11.85
C GLU A 953 -42.66 1.03 12.43
N ARG A 954 -42.38 0.01 11.61
CA ARG A 954 -42.30 -1.39 12.06
C ARG A 954 -41.29 -1.56 13.19
N LYS A 955 -40.11 -0.95 13.06
CA LYS A 955 -39.06 -1.00 14.07
C LYS A 955 -39.37 -0.15 15.30
N GLN A 956 -40.01 1.01 15.13
CA GLN A 956 -40.49 1.81 16.25
C GLN A 956 -41.50 1.05 17.13
N VAL A 957 -42.38 0.22 16.53
CA VAL A 957 -43.27 -0.67 17.29
C VAL A 957 -42.48 -1.77 18.00
N GLU A 958 -41.49 -2.38 17.35
CA GLU A 958 -40.61 -3.40 17.94
C GLU A 958 -39.86 -2.88 19.17
N PHE A 959 -39.36 -1.63 19.11
CA PHE A 959 -38.57 -0.99 20.16
C PHE A 959 -39.37 -0.03 21.07
N LYS A 960 -40.71 -0.08 20.99
CA LYS A 960 -41.64 0.67 21.86
C LYS A 960 -41.45 2.20 21.81
N LEU A 961 -41.07 2.74 20.65
CA LEU A 961 -41.18 4.17 20.34
C LEU A 961 -42.61 4.54 19.94
N ARG A 962 -43.34 3.57 19.39
CA ARG A 962 -44.75 3.65 18.99
C ARG A 962 -45.50 2.40 19.47
N ASP A 963 -46.79 2.50 19.76
CA ASP A 963 -47.63 1.34 20.00
C ASP A 963 -48.17 0.73 18.69
N ARG A 964 -48.91 -0.39 18.78
CA ARG A 964 -49.48 -1.06 17.59
C ARG A 964 -50.60 -0.28 16.92
N ASP A 965 -51.18 0.70 17.62
CA ASP A 965 -52.28 1.53 17.14
C ASP A 965 -51.75 2.83 16.49
N GLY A 966 -50.44 3.04 16.50
CA GLY A 966 -49.77 4.18 15.88
C GLY A 966 -49.51 5.35 16.82
N THR A 967 -49.80 5.22 18.12
CA THR A 967 -49.56 6.27 19.10
C THR A 967 -48.07 6.38 19.40
N VAL A 968 -47.50 7.58 19.28
CA VAL A 968 -46.12 7.87 19.67
C VAL A 968 -46.00 7.80 21.19
N LEU A 969 -45.17 6.88 21.69
CA LEU A 969 -44.91 6.70 23.11
C LEU A 969 -43.75 7.58 23.59
N ARG A 970 -42.74 7.79 22.73
CA ARG A 970 -41.61 8.70 22.96
C ARG A 970 -40.90 9.03 21.65
N THR A 971 -40.28 10.20 21.58
CA THR A 971 -39.45 10.64 20.45
C THR A 971 -37.98 10.32 20.71
N LEU A 972 -37.20 10.28 19.64
CA LEU A 972 -35.75 10.35 19.74
C LEU A 972 -35.32 11.83 19.69
N ASP A 973 -34.08 12.11 20.06
CA ASP A 973 -33.47 13.44 20.01
C ASP A 973 -32.28 13.35 19.08
N ILE A 974 -32.50 13.62 17.79
CA ILE A 974 -31.47 13.43 16.76
C ILE A 974 -30.63 14.69 16.68
N PRO A 975 -29.31 14.64 16.98
CA PRO A 975 -28.46 15.82 16.92
C PRO A 975 -28.49 16.45 15.52
N GLN A 976 -28.70 17.76 15.47
CA GLN A 976 -28.78 18.51 14.22
C GLN A 976 -27.50 19.28 13.97
N ILE A 977 -26.70 18.81 13.02
CA ILE A 977 -25.45 19.48 12.61
C ILE A 977 -25.74 20.38 11.42
N VAL A 978 -25.70 21.68 11.67
CA VAL A 978 -26.12 22.74 10.73
C VAL A 978 -25.00 23.74 10.41
N GLN A 979 -23.85 23.65 11.06
CA GLN A 979 -22.70 24.55 10.87
C GLN A 979 -21.40 23.74 10.80
N PRO A 980 -20.43 24.14 9.96
CA PRO A 980 -19.14 23.46 9.90
C PRO A 980 -18.41 23.59 11.24
N TRP A 981 -17.71 22.53 11.63
CA TRP A 981 -16.99 22.49 12.89
C TRP A 981 -15.74 23.37 12.84
N LYS A 982 -15.55 24.21 13.86
CA LYS A 982 -14.41 25.15 13.97
C LYS A 982 -13.38 24.73 15.02
N GLY A 983 -13.45 23.49 15.50
CA GLY A 983 -12.68 22.98 16.64
C GLY A 983 -13.38 23.23 17.98
N GLY A 984 -13.04 22.42 19.00
CA GLY A 984 -13.64 22.48 20.34
C GLY A 984 -14.71 21.42 20.60
N ALA A 985 -15.42 21.53 21.72
CA ALA A 985 -16.46 20.57 22.11
C ALA A 985 -17.60 20.48 21.06
N PRO A 986 -18.13 19.27 20.81
CA PRO A 986 -19.28 19.01 19.93
C PRO A 986 -20.51 19.87 20.22
#